data_AF-A0A5B6ZTN0-F1
#
_entry.id   AF-A0A5B6ZTN0-F1
#
_cell.length_a   1.000
_cell.length_b   1.000
_cell.length_c   1.000
_cell.angle_alpha   90.00
_cell.angle_beta   90.00
_cell.angle_gamma   90.00
#
_symmetry.space_group_name_H-M   'P 1'
#
loop_
_entity.id
_entity.type
_entity.pdbx_description
1 polymer ?
#
loop_
_entity_poly.entity_id
_entity_poly.type
_entity_poly.pdbx_seq_one_letter_code
_entity_poly.pdbx_strand_id
1 'polypeptide(L)'
;SHYNKRFEEESRRVYDETRLTLNQQLFESITKSLKAAESEREVDDVDSKFNLHFPPGEVGVDEGQYKRPKRKSQYSICSKAGLWEVASKFGYSSEQFGLQISLEKMRMDELEDARETPEEMASNFTCAMFETPQAVLKGARHMAAVEISCEPCVRKHVRSIFMDNAVVSTSPTPEGNVAIDSFHQFAGVKWLRDKPLTRFEDAQWLLIQKAEEEKLLQVTIKLPENVLDKLITDSNDYYLSDGVSKSAQLWNEQRKLILQDAFFGFLLPSMEKEARSLLTSRAKNWLLLEYGKLLWDKVSVAPYQRKENDVSSDDEAAPRVMACCWGPGKPVTTFVMLDSSGEVLDVLYAGSLSLRSQNVNDQQRKKNDQQRVLKFMTDHQPHVVVLGAVNLSCTRLKEDIYEIIFKMVEDNPRDVGHEMDGLSIVYGDESLPHLYENSRISSDQLPGQSGIVKRAVALGRYLQNPLAMVATLCGPGREILSWKLCSLESFLTSDEKYGMIEQVMVDVSNQVGLDINLAASHEWLFCPLQFISGLGPRKAASLQRSLVRAGTIFTRKDLLTAHGLGKKVFVNGVGFLRVRRSGLAASSSQFIDLLDDTRIHPESYGLAQELAKDLYNADVQDDANDDEDLLEMAIEHVREKPHLLKTLEVDEYAKSKNRQKKIQTLDNIRLELIQGFQDWRKQFEEPSQDEEFYMISGETEDTLAEGRIVQATVRRVQPQRAICVLESGLTGMLTREDYTDDWREVTDLTEKLHEGDILTCRIKSIQKNRYQVFLTCRESDMRNNRYQNYQNMDPYYHEDRSSLQNEQEKVRKEKELARKHFKPRMIVHPRFQNITADEAMEFLSDKDPGESIVRPSSRGPSYLTLTLKVYDGVYAHKDIVEGGKEHKDITSLLRIGKTLKIGEDTFEDLDEVMDRYVDPLVAHLKAMLSYRKFRKGTKAEVDELLRIEKSEYPMRIVYCFGISHEHPGTFILTFIRSTNPHHEYVGLYPKGFKFRKRMFEDIDRLVAYFQRHIDDPQHDSAPSIRSVAAMVPMRSPATGGSSGGWGDSTNNDSGWRGHSMDRDRTSTPGSRTGRGDYRNGGGRDGHPSGMPRPYGGRGRGRGSYNSGRGNSSSNDRQDSDYGTQKWGAKDGDDGWSSFPGAKVQNSPGREAFPGGWGGGGSGSGGGGWGSGGDGGWGGGSGGAADSGNAGTDIGNSSWGGSKRSSAQPQSGSGGWSGSSGGGGGW
;
A
#
# COMPACT_ATOMS: atom_id res chain seq x y z
N SER A 1 -16.40 42.28 -5.72
CA SER A 1 -17.34 41.72 -6.71
C SER A 1 -17.88 40.37 -6.25
N HIS A 2 -17.15 39.24 -6.18
CA HIS A 2 -17.77 37.95 -5.75
C HIS A 2 -18.47 38.03 -4.37
N TYR A 3 -17.70 38.30 -3.31
CA TYR A 3 -18.23 38.45 -1.94
C TYR A 3 -19.30 39.55 -1.86
N ASN A 4 -19.02 40.75 -2.39
CA ASN A 4 -19.96 41.88 -2.41
C ASN A 4 -21.30 41.54 -3.08
N LYS A 5 -21.26 40.89 -4.26
CA LYS A 5 -22.46 40.56 -5.04
C LYS A 5 -23.38 39.61 -4.28
N ARG A 6 -22.83 38.59 -3.61
CA ARG A 6 -23.61 37.70 -2.75
C ARG A 6 -24.19 38.43 -1.54
N PHE A 7 -23.41 39.32 -0.91
CA PHE A 7 -23.91 40.17 0.18
C PHE A 7 -25.07 41.08 -0.28
N GLU A 8 -24.95 41.72 -1.45
CA GLU A 8 -26.02 42.49 -2.07
C GLU A 8 -27.25 41.63 -2.44
N GLU A 9 -27.06 40.40 -2.93
CA GLU A 9 -28.15 39.49 -3.29
C GLU A 9 -28.94 39.01 -2.06
N GLU A 10 -28.26 38.70 -0.94
CA GLU A 10 -28.93 38.25 0.29
C GLU A 10 -29.49 39.43 1.12
N SER A 11 -28.85 40.59 1.10
CA SER A 11 -29.39 41.81 1.75
C SER A 11 -30.71 42.27 1.14
N ARG A 12 -30.96 41.98 -0.15
CA ARG A 12 -32.26 42.25 -0.81
C ARG A 12 -33.39 41.28 -0.40
N ARG A 13 -33.10 40.26 0.43
CA ARG A 13 -34.05 39.22 0.86
C ARG A 13 -34.44 39.31 2.34
N VAL A 14 -33.76 40.14 3.13
CA VAL A 14 -34.01 40.35 4.55
C VAL A 14 -34.81 41.64 4.72
N TYR A 15 -35.97 41.55 5.38
CA TYR A 15 -36.87 42.69 5.65
C TYR A 15 -36.81 43.19 7.10
N ASP A 16 -35.88 42.64 7.90
CA ASP A 16 -35.67 42.93 9.31
C ASP A 16 -34.40 43.79 9.46
N GLU A 17 -34.56 45.00 9.99
CA GLU A 17 -33.47 45.98 10.15
C GLU A 17 -32.39 45.51 11.15
N THR A 18 -32.76 44.71 12.15
CA THR A 18 -31.82 44.16 13.14
C THR A 18 -30.95 43.07 12.51
N ARG A 19 -31.55 42.23 11.66
CA ARG A 19 -30.83 41.21 10.91
C ARG A 19 -30.01 41.78 9.76
N LEU A 20 -30.46 42.86 9.12
CA LEU A 20 -29.68 43.60 8.10
C LEU A 20 -28.42 44.23 8.70
N THR A 21 -28.53 44.89 9.86
CA THR A 21 -27.37 45.52 10.53
C THR A 21 -26.37 44.48 11.05
N LEU A 22 -26.85 43.36 11.61
CA LEU A 22 -26.01 42.21 11.96
C LEU A 22 -25.27 41.64 10.73
N ASN A 23 -25.98 41.43 9.63
CA ASN A 23 -25.37 40.96 8.37
C ASN A 23 -24.27 41.91 7.87
N GLN A 24 -24.47 43.24 7.96
CA GLN A 24 -23.44 44.20 7.55
C GLN A 24 -22.17 44.06 8.41
N GLN A 25 -22.31 43.98 9.74
CA GLN A 25 -21.17 43.79 10.66
C GLN A 25 -20.40 42.49 10.36
N LEU A 26 -21.12 41.39 10.11
CA LEU A 26 -20.53 40.11 9.72
C LEU A 26 -19.77 40.22 8.39
N PHE A 27 -20.31 40.94 7.41
CA PHE A 27 -19.65 41.14 6.11
C PHE A 27 -18.39 42.01 6.21
N GLU A 28 -18.40 43.05 7.04
CA GLU A 28 -17.23 43.88 7.32
C GLU A 28 -16.14 43.10 8.06
N SER A 29 -16.52 42.28 9.05
CA SER A 29 -15.66 41.29 9.74
C SER A 29 -14.99 40.33 8.76
N ILE A 30 -15.76 39.63 7.92
CA ILE A 30 -15.25 38.70 6.89
C ILE A 30 -14.32 39.42 5.90
N THR A 31 -14.67 40.65 5.48
CA THR A 31 -13.84 41.46 4.58
C THR A 31 -12.52 41.90 5.21
N LYS A 32 -12.47 42.07 6.54
CA LYS A 32 -11.24 42.33 7.30
C LYS A 32 -10.40 41.05 7.41
N SER A 33 -10.99 39.91 7.77
CA SER A 33 -10.27 38.62 7.84
C SER A 33 -9.69 38.21 6.48
N LEU A 34 -10.42 38.41 5.37
CA LEU A 34 -9.94 38.13 4.02
C LEU A 34 -8.70 38.96 3.63
N LYS A 35 -8.54 40.17 4.17
CA LYS A 35 -7.36 41.03 3.95
C LYS A 35 -6.17 40.67 4.84
N ALA A 36 -6.38 39.85 5.87
CA ALA A 36 -5.37 39.42 6.84
C ALA A 36 -4.95 37.95 6.65
N ALA A 37 -5.56 37.23 5.71
CA ALA A 37 -5.18 35.87 5.33
C ALA A 37 -3.88 35.88 4.53
N GLU A 38 -2.87 35.14 4.99
CA GLU A 38 -1.55 35.02 4.35
C GLU A 38 -1.41 33.70 3.57
N SER A 39 -2.32 32.75 3.79
CA SER A 39 -2.32 31.42 3.19
C SER A 39 -3.67 31.00 2.60
N GLU A 40 -3.65 30.11 1.60
CA GLU A 40 -4.83 29.54 0.95
C GLU A 40 -5.82 28.93 1.96
N ARG A 41 -5.32 28.26 3.02
CA ARG A 41 -6.15 27.67 4.09
C ARG A 41 -6.88 28.71 4.94
N GLU A 42 -6.30 29.90 5.12
CA GLU A 42 -6.99 30.99 5.82
C GLU A 42 -8.04 31.64 4.94
N VAL A 43 -7.83 31.65 3.61
CA VAL A 43 -8.87 32.03 2.64
C VAL A 43 -10.02 31.01 2.66
N ASP A 44 -9.73 29.70 2.73
CA ASP A 44 -10.74 28.64 2.87
C ASP A 44 -11.53 28.75 4.20
N ASP A 45 -10.86 29.07 5.31
CA ASP A 45 -11.52 29.33 6.60
C ASP A 45 -12.46 30.57 6.50
N VAL A 46 -12.01 31.64 5.83
CA VAL A 46 -12.81 32.85 5.62
C VAL A 46 -14.00 32.61 4.68
N ASP A 47 -13.82 31.85 3.59
CA ASP A 47 -14.93 31.43 2.73
C ASP A 47 -15.88 30.47 3.45
N SER A 48 -15.39 29.66 4.39
CA SER A 48 -16.23 28.83 5.27
C SER A 48 -17.12 29.68 6.18
N LYS A 49 -16.57 30.71 6.86
CA LYS A 49 -17.35 31.70 7.62
C LYS A 49 -18.33 32.45 6.71
N PHE A 50 -17.92 32.82 5.50
CA PHE A 50 -18.79 33.50 4.55
C PHE A 50 -19.96 32.63 4.05
N ASN A 51 -19.72 31.38 3.65
CA ASN A 51 -20.80 30.48 3.21
C ASN A 51 -21.72 30.03 4.36
N LEU A 52 -21.31 30.17 5.63
CA LEU A 52 -22.19 29.93 6.79
C LEU A 52 -23.28 30.99 6.91
N HIS A 53 -22.90 32.28 6.89
CA HIS A 53 -23.82 33.41 7.06
C HIS A 53 -24.45 33.87 5.74
N PHE A 54 -23.72 33.77 4.62
CA PHE A 54 -24.13 34.13 3.26
C PHE A 54 -24.07 32.89 2.35
N PRO A 55 -24.87 31.85 2.65
CA PRO A 55 -24.88 30.61 1.87
C PRO A 55 -25.21 30.87 0.40
N PRO A 56 -24.80 29.98 -0.52
CA PRO A 56 -25.15 30.09 -1.93
C PRO A 56 -26.65 30.34 -2.09
N GLY A 57 -26.99 31.54 -2.55
CA GLY A 57 -28.37 31.98 -2.63
C GLY A 57 -29.22 31.02 -3.44
N GLU A 58 -30.51 30.91 -3.14
CA GLU A 58 -31.40 30.14 -4.00
C GLU A 58 -31.43 30.82 -5.39
N VAL A 59 -30.70 30.24 -6.35
CA VAL A 59 -30.68 30.73 -7.73
C VAL A 59 -32.09 30.61 -8.28
N GLY A 60 -32.59 31.70 -8.87
CA GLY A 60 -33.88 31.71 -9.56
C GLY A 60 -33.89 30.62 -10.62
N VAL A 61 -35.03 29.93 -10.76
CA VAL A 61 -35.14 28.79 -11.67
C VAL A 61 -35.11 29.30 -13.12
N ASP A 62 -33.96 29.18 -13.78
CA ASP A 62 -33.94 28.93 -15.23
C ASP A 62 -34.77 27.65 -15.49
N GLU A 63 -35.59 27.67 -16.54
CA GLU A 63 -36.72 26.75 -16.71
C GLU A 63 -36.30 25.27 -16.90
N GLY A 64 -36.06 24.59 -15.78
CA GLY A 64 -35.69 23.17 -15.73
C GLY A 64 -36.58 22.38 -14.78
N GLN A 65 -37.27 21.37 -15.30
CA GLN A 65 -37.88 20.33 -14.48
C GLN A 65 -36.76 19.51 -13.79
N TYR A 66 -37.09 18.90 -12.64
CA TYR A 66 -36.18 18.18 -11.71
C TYR A 66 -35.29 19.06 -10.81
N LYS A 67 -35.88 19.57 -9.71
CA LYS A 67 -35.12 20.09 -8.56
C LYS A 67 -34.41 18.95 -7.82
N ARG A 68 -33.08 18.99 -7.69
CA ARG A 68 -32.33 18.12 -6.75
C ARG A 68 -32.81 18.38 -5.30
N PRO A 69 -32.89 17.37 -4.42
CA PRO A 69 -33.24 17.59 -3.01
C PRO A 69 -32.22 18.50 -2.31
N LYS A 70 -32.66 19.69 -1.86
CA LYS A 70 -31.79 20.63 -1.13
C LYS A 70 -31.58 20.15 0.31
N ARG A 71 -30.35 19.78 0.66
CA ARG A 71 -29.96 19.53 2.06
C ARG A 71 -29.95 20.86 2.82
N LYS A 72 -30.99 21.13 3.61
CA LYS A 72 -30.98 22.24 4.59
C LYS A 72 -30.06 21.85 5.75
N SER A 73 -29.09 22.69 6.10
CA SER A 73 -28.29 22.49 7.31
C SER A 73 -29.13 22.76 8.56
N GLN A 74 -28.82 22.09 9.67
CA GLN A 74 -29.49 22.34 10.96
C GLN A 74 -29.28 23.79 11.41
N TYR A 75 -28.09 24.35 11.18
CA TYR A 75 -27.80 25.79 11.29
C TYR A 75 -28.83 26.67 10.54
N SER A 76 -29.08 26.39 9.25
CA SER A 76 -30.04 27.16 8.44
C SER A 76 -31.49 27.01 8.94
N ILE A 77 -31.84 25.89 9.57
CA ILE A 77 -33.15 25.69 10.21
C ILE A 77 -33.26 26.54 11.48
N CYS A 78 -32.24 26.52 12.34
CA CYS A 78 -32.20 27.33 13.58
C CYS A 78 -32.23 28.84 13.27
N SER A 79 -31.42 29.30 12.30
CA SER A 79 -31.35 30.69 11.87
C SER A 79 -32.65 31.20 11.23
N LYS A 80 -33.45 30.30 10.63
CA LYS A 80 -34.80 30.61 10.09
C LYS A 80 -35.92 30.49 11.13
N ALA A 81 -35.65 29.88 12.27
CA ALA A 81 -36.59 29.75 13.40
C ALA A 81 -36.37 30.83 14.48
N GLY A 82 -35.58 31.88 14.21
CA GLY A 82 -35.32 32.98 15.15
C GLY A 82 -34.26 32.67 16.22
N LEU A 83 -33.67 31.47 16.25
CA LEU A 83 -32.79 31.03 17.34
C LEU A 83 -31.44 31.78 17.44
N TRP A 84 -31.18 32.72 16.52
CA TRP A 84 -30.03 33.62 16.54
C TRP A 84 -30.11 34.64 17.68
N GLU A 85 -31.32 35.05 18.08
CA GLU A 85 -31.53 35.91 19.25
C GLU A 85 -31.10 35.17 20.54
N VAL A 86 -31.55 33.93 20.72
CA VAL A 86 -31.12 33.06 21.84
C VAL A 86 -29.62 32.79 21.79
N ALA A 87 -29.05 32.53 20.61
CA ALA A 87 -27.62 32.30 20.46
C ALA A 87 -26.78 33.52 20.88
N SER A 88 -27.23 34.74 20.54
CA SER A 88 -26.58 36.01 20.94
C SER A 88 -26.55 36.25 22.46
N LYS A 89 -27.32 35.50 23.24
CA LYS A 89 -27.40 35.60 24.71
C LYS A 89 -26.52 34.60 25.44
N PHE A 90 -25.88 33.65 24.75
CA PHE A 90 -24.90 32.78 25.42
C PHE A 90 -23.66 33.54 25.88
N GLY A 91 -23.16 34.53 25.13
CA GLY A 91 -21.99 35.31 25.55
C GLY A 91 -21.29 36.01 24.40
N TYR A 92 -19.95 36.04 24.44
CA TYR A 92 -19.11 36.60 23.38
C TYR A 92 -19.44 36.02 22.00
N SER A 93 -19.35 36.85 20.97
CA SER A 93 -19.42 36.40 19.57
C SER A 93 -18.23 35.50 19.20
N SER A 94 -18.35 34.77 18.11
CA SER A 94 -17.27 33.90 17.61
C SER A 94 -15.96 34.67 17.38
N GLU A 95 -16.03 35.87 16.79
CA GLU A 95 -14.85 36.75 16.60
C GLU A 95 -14.28 37.25 17.93
N GLN A 96 -15.13 37.62 18.90
CA GLN A 96 -14.66 38.07 20.23
C GLN A 96 -13.92 36.95 20.97
N PHE A 97 -14.50 35.75 21.02
CA PHE A 97 -13.84 34.56 21.59
C PHE A 97 -12.55 34.23 20.83
N GLY A 98 -12.58 34.29 19.49
CA GLY A 98 -11.41 34.07 18.64
C GLY A 98 -10.24 35.00 18.92
N LEU A 99 -10.49 36.31 19.10
CA LEU A 99 -9.49 37.32 19.44
C LEU A 99 -8.96 37.19 20.88
N GLN A 100 -9.75 36.61 21.78
CA GLN A 100 -9.38 36.41 23.18
C GLN A 100 -8.52 35.16 23.36
N ILE A 101 -8.87 34.05 22.70
CA ILE A 101 -8.06 32.81 22.72
C ILE A 101 -6.77 32.94 21.89
N SER A 102 -6.75 33.75 20.83
CA SER A 102 -5.52 34.08 20.09
C SER A 102 -4.59 35.06 20.81
N LEU A 103 -5.02 35.64 21.94
CA LEU A 103 -4.32 36.68 22.71
C LEU A 103 -4.03 37.97 21.93
N GLU A 104 -4.68 38.18 20.78
CA GLU A 104 -4.60 39.42 19.97
C GLU A 104 -5.16 40.65 20.72
N LYS A 105 -5.95 40.42 21.78
CA LYS A 105 -6.35 41.42 22.77
C LYS A 105 -6.15 40.88 24.19
N MET A 106 -5.70 41.73 25.10
CA MET A 106 -5.89 41.48 26.53
C MET A 106 -7.38 41.44 26.89
N ARG A 107 -7.72 40.73 28.00
CA ARG A 107 -9.08 40.52 28.54
C ARG A 107 -10.05 41.65 28.15
N MET A 108 -11.10 41.30 27.40
CA MET A 108 -12.24 42.18 27.14
C MET A 108 -13.06 42.36 28.43
N ASP A 109 -14.00 43.30 28.40
CA ASP A 109 -14.86 43.63 29.55
C ASP A 109 -15.65 42.40 30.07
N GLU A 110 -15.93 42.36 31.37
CA GLU A 110 -16.59 41.23 32.04
C GLU A 110 -17.96 40.90 31.40
N LEU A 111 -18.23 39.60 31.23
CA LEU A 111 -19.42 39.14 30.51
C LEU A 111 -20.70 39.33 31.33
N GLU A 112 -21.54 40.31 30.96
CA GLU A 112 -22.84 40.53 31.61
C GLU A 112 -23.83 39.36 31.35
N ASP A 113 -24.03 38.52 32.36
CA ASP A 113 -25.01 37.42 32.32
C ASP A 113 -26.47 37.92 32.31
N ALA A 114 -27.32 37.22 31.55
CA ALA A 114 -28.75 37.49 31.54
C ALA A 114 -29.40 37.23 32.91
N ARG A 115 -30.28 38.15 33.32
CA ARG A 115 -31.04 38.06 34.59
C ARG A 115 -32.05 36.91 34.58
N GLU A 116 -32.54 36.55 33.40
CA GLU A 116 -33.41 35.40 33.14
C GLU A 116 -32.57 34.13 32.94
N THR A 117 -33.09 32.98 33.36
CA THR A 117 -32.42 31.69 33.16
C THR A 117 -32.53 31.21 31.70
N PRO A 118 -31.67 30.27 31.27
CA PRO A 118 -31.71 29.75 29.89
C PRO A 118 -33.06 29.15 29.49
N GLU A 119 -33.76 28.47 30.40
CA GLU A 119 -35.06 27.83 30.09
C GLU A 119 -36.21 28.85 30.03
N GLU A 120 -36.20 29.90 30.85
CA GLU A 120 -37.17 31.01 30.78
C GLU A 120 -37.03 31.74 29.43
N MET A 121 -35.81 32.11 29.04
CA MET A 121 -35.55 32.77 27.77
C MET A 121 -35.92 31.89 26.57
N ALA A 122 -35.55 30.61 26.60
CA ALA A 122 -35.85 29.67 25.51
C ALA A 122 -37.35 29.35 25.38
N SER A 123 -38.15 29.53 26.44
CA SER A 123 -39.61 29.38 26.39
C SER A 123 -40.27 30.41 25.46
N ASN A 124 -39.66 31.57 25.25
CA ASN A 124 -40.18 32.61 24.35
C ASN A 124 -40.01 32.25 22.85
N PHE A 125 -39.19 31.26 22.52
CA PHE A 125 -38.83 30.89 21.13
C PHE A 125 -39.30 29.47 20.72
N THR A 126 -40.19 28.84 21.50
CA THR A 126 -40.78 27.54 21.13
C THR A 126 -41.68 27.68 19.90
N CYS A 127 -41.57 26.74 18.96
CA CYS A 127 -42.38 26.73 17.73
C CYS A 127 -42.61 25.30 17.23
N ALA A 128 -43.35 25.12 16.14
CA ALA A 128 -43.66 23.81 15.54
C ALA A 128 -42.45 23.01 14.99
N MET A 129 -41.22 23.54 15.10
CA MET A 129 -39.97 22.82 14.84
C MET A 129 -39.13 22.59 16.11
N PHE A 130 -39.46 23.28 17.21
CA PHE A 130 -38.76 23.27 18.50
C PHE A 130 -39.80 23.36 19.63
N GLU A 131 -40.47 22.24 19.90
CA GLU A 131 -41.67 22.17 20.75
C GLU A 131 -41.40 22.38 22.25
N THR A 132 -40.14 22.34 22.68
CA THR A 132 -39.75 22.49 24.10
C THR A 132 -38.59 23.49 24.26
N PRO A 133 -38.48 24.18 25.42
CA PRO A 133 -37.36 25.07 25.70
C PRO A 133 -35.99 24.38 25.59
N GLN A 134 -35.93 23.08 25.92
CA GLN A 134 -34.70 22.28 25.79
C GLN A 134 -34.36 21.97 24.33
N ALA A 135 -35.35 21.81 23.44
CA ALA A 135 -35.11 21.71 22.00
C ALA A 135 -34.63 23.05 21.41
N VAL A 136 -35.22 24.16 21.85
CA VAL A 136 -34.77 25.54 21.52
C VAL A 136 -33.32 25.75 21.94
N LEU A 137 -32.98 25.48 23.21
CA LEU A 137 -31.59 25.57 23.70
C LEU A 137 -30.64 24.67 22.91
N LYS A 138 -31.00 23.42 22.63
CA LYS A 138 -30.17 22.52 21.82
C LYS A 138 -29.94 23.04 20.40
N GLY A 139 -30.96 23.64 19.79
CA GLY A 139 -30.86 24.30 18.48
C GLY A 139 -29.91 25.50 18.51
N ALA A 140 -30.08 26.40 19.49
CA ALA A 140 -29.26 27.59 19.65
C ALA A 140 -27.79 27.26 20.02
N ARG A 141 -27.55 26.30 20.93
CA ARG A 141 -26.19 25.84 21.28
C ARG A 141 -25.45 25.28 20.07
N HIS A 142 -26.10 24.42 19.28
CA HIS A 142 -25.53 23.90 18.04
C HIS A 142 -25.18 25.02 17.04
N MET A 143 -26.01 26.08 17.00
CA MET A 143 -25.78 27.22 16.12
C MET A 143 -24.52 28.01 16.52
N ALA A 144 -24.37 28.32 17.81
CA ALA A 144 -23.16 28.96 18.36
C ALA A 144 -21.90 28.08 18.23
N ALA A 145 -22.03 26.75 18.42
CA ALA A 145 -20.92 25.80 18.25
C ALA A 145 -20.42 25.76 16.80
N VAL A 146 -21.33 25.80 15.82
CA VAL A 146 -20.97 25.89 14.40
C VAL A 146 -20.30 27.24 14.07
N GLU A 147 -20.81 28.36 14.59
CA GLU A 147 -20.20 29.70 14.41
C GLU A 147 -18.77 29.76 14.95
N ILE A 148 -18.53 29.27 16.18
CA ILE A 148 -17.19 29.14 16.76
C ILE A 148 -16.30 28.23 15.90
N SER A 149 -16.83 27.11 15.38
CA SER A 149 -16.06 26.16 14.55
C SER A 149 -15.67 26.68 13.16
N CYS A 150 -16.37 27.71 12.68
CA CYS A 150 -16.13 28.36 11.39
C CYS A 150 -15.31 29.66 11.51
N GLU A 151 -15.02 30.16 12.71
CA GLU A 151 -14.29 31.42 12.90
C GLU A 151 -12.78 31.28 12.59
N PRO A 152 -12.22 32.03 11.62
CA PRO A 152 -10.81 31.88 11.23
C PRO A 152 -9.80 32.03 12.36
N CYS A 153 -10.00 32.94 13.33
CA CYS A 153 -9.09 33.09 14.47
C CYS A 153 -9.09 31.85 15.39
N VAL A 154 -10.28 31.31 15.70
CA VAL A 154 -10.41 30.07 16.49
C VAL A 154 -9.79 28.90 15.74
N ARG A 155 -10.10 28.77 14.44
CA ARG A 155 -9.55 27.71 13.57
C ARG A 155 -8.03 27.79 13.48
N LYS A 156 -7.44 28.98 13.28
CA LYS A 156 -5.99 29.21 13.25
C LYS A 156 -5.30 28.82 14.56
N HIS A 157 -5.85 29.24 15.70
CA HIS A 157 -5.31 28.91 17.03
C HIS A 157 -5.34 27.39 17.30
N VAL A 158 -6.51 26.76 17.14
CA VAL A 158 -6.68 25.31 17.36
C VAL A 158 -5.86 24.49 16.35
N ARG A 159 -5.73 24.97 15.10
CA ARG A 159 -4.90 24.35 14.07
C ARG A 159 -3.42 24.33 14.45
N SER A 160 -2.84 25.41 14.99
CA SER A 160 -1.43 25.38 15.43
C SER A 160 -1.24 24.29 16.49
N ILE A 161 -2.02 24.38 17.59
CA ILE A 161 -1.90 23.43 18.71
C ILE A 161 -2.08 21.98 18.24
N PHE A 162 -3.03 21.71 17.32
CA PHE A 162 -3.22 20.38 16.74
C PHE A 162 -2.06 19.96 15.82
N MET A 163 -1.62 20.79 14.88
CA MET A 163 -0.56 20.42 13.93
C MET A 163 0.82 20.25 14.61
N ASP A 164 1.06 21.00 15.69
CA ASP A 164 2.30 20.97 16.46
C ASP A 164 2.38 19.80 17.46
N ASN A 165 1.24 19.37 18.03
CA ASN A 165 1.19 18.41 19.14
C ASN A 165 0.42 17.11 18.86
N ALA A 166 -0.35 17.00 17.76
CA ALA A 166 -1.10 15.78 17.50
C ALA A 166 -0.18 14.59 17.19
N VAL A 167 -0.69 13.42 17.54
CA VAL A 167 0.03 12.15 17.48
C VAL A 167 -0.79 11.10 16.74
N VAL A 168 -0.08 10.24 16.01
CA VAL A 168 -0.63 9.14 15.22
C VAL A 168 -0.37 7.83 15.95
N SER A 169 -1.43 7.04 16.13
CA SER A 169 -1.37 5.69 16.68
C SER A 169 -2.02 4.71 15.70
N THR A 170 -1.42 3.52 15.55
CA THR A 170 -1.92 2.42 14.72
C THR A 170 -2.13 1.16 15.55
N SER A 171 -3.16 0.39 15.20
CA SER A 171 -3.48 -0.89 15.84
C SER A 171 -4.03 -1.86 14.81
N PRO A 172 -3.70 -3.17 14.88
CA PRO A 172 -4.21 -4.13 13.92
C PRO A 172 -5.67 -4.47 14.17
N THR A 173 -6.44 -4.59 13.09
CA THR A 173 -7.77 -5.24 13.14
C THR A 173 -7.59 -6.75 13.31
N PRO A 174 -8.63 -7.52 13.69
CA PRO A 174 -8.52 -8.98 13.80
C PRO A 174 -8.06 -9.66 12.50
N GLU A 175 -8.39 -9.07 11.34
CA GLU A 175 -7.93 -9.54 10.02
C GLU A 175 -6.46 -9.16 9.79
N GLY A 176 -6.08 -7.90 10.04
CA GLY A 176 -4.69 -7.45 9.92
C GLY A 176 -3.74 -8.05 10.95
N ASN A 177 -4.23 -8.51 12.10
CA ASN A 177 -3.40 -9.22 13.09
C ASN A 177 -2.88 -10.55 12.52
N VAL A 178 -3.68 -11.22 11.69
CA VAL A 178 -3.37 -12.47 10.99
C VAL A 178 -2.66 -12.23 9.65
N ALA A 179 -3.09 -11.22 8.88
CA ALA A 179 -2.57 -10.96 7.52
C ALA A 179 -1.22 -10.24 7.51
N ILE A 180 -0.97 -9.31 8.44
CA ILE A 180 0.32 -8.62 8.56
C ILE A 180 1.26 -9.50 9.40
N ASP A 181 2.00 -10.37 8.71
CA ASP A 181 3.10 -11.13 9.30
C ASP A 181 4.38 -10.27 9.49
N SER A 182 5.52 -10.89 9.76
CA SER A 182 6.82 -10.19 9.94
C SER A 182 7.49 -9.75 8.64
N PHE A 183 6.92 -10.07 7.48
CA PHE A 183 7.51 -9.93 6.14
C PHE A 183 6.65 -9.07 5.20
N HIS A 184 5.39 -8.80 5.57
CA HIS A 184 4.43 -7.95 4.89
C HIS A 184 4.87 -6.49 4.81
N GLN A 185 4.49 -5.78 3.73
CA GLN A 185 4.73 -4.34 3.50
C GLN A 185 4.25 -3.40 4.62
N PHE A 186 3.44 -3.90 5.57
CA PHE A 186 2.89 -3.13 6.70
C PHE A 186 3.46 -3.53 8.07
N ALA A 187 4.41 -4.47 8.13
CA ALA A 187 4.94 -4.99 9.39
C ALA A 187 5.46 -3.85 10.30
N GLY A 188 6.33 -2.98 9.77
CA GLY A 188 6.90 -1.84 10.50
C GLY A 188 5.93 -0.74 10.92
N VAL A 189 4.66 -0.79 10.49
CA VAL A 189 3.61 0.20 10.86
C VAL A 189 2.46 -0.42 11.67
N LYS A 190 2.56 -1.70 12.05
CA LYS A 190 1.47 -2.46 12.68
C LYS A 190 1.08 -1.99 14.09
N TRP A 191 2.05 -1.47 14.87
CA TRP A 191 1.86 -1.05 16.26
C TRP A 191 2.62 0.24 16.61
N LEU A 192 2.39 1.33 15.88
CA LEU A 192 2.91 2.65 16.24
C LEU A 192 2.05 3.25 17.36
N ARG A 193 2.67 3.82 18.40
CA ARG A 193 1.94 4.58 19.43
C ARG A 193 2.46 6.00 19.55
N ASP A 194 1.51 6.92 19.47
CA ASP A 194 1.63 8.34 19.75
C ASP A 194 2.83 9.02 19.04
N LYS A 195 3.06 8.64 17.78
CA LYS A 195 4.09 9.23 16.91
C LYS A 195 3.69 10.64 16.45
N PRO A 196 4.45 11.71 16.74
CA PRO A 196 4.08 13.08 16.36
C PRO A 196 4.02 13.30 14.84
N LEU A 197 3.13 14.20 14.38
CA LEU A 197 3.00 14.59 12.96
C LEU A 197 4.31 15.08 12.32
N THR A 198 5.24 15.60 13.11
CA THR A 198 6.56 16.08 12.69
C THR A 198 7.57 14.97 12.43
N ARG A 199 7.32 13.73 12.89
CA ARG A 199 8.21 12.57 12.71
C ARG A 199 7.87 11.70 11.50
N PHE A 200 6.94 12.14 10.66
CA PHE A 200 6.63 11.54 9.36
C PHE A 200 7.38 12.30 8.27
N GLU A 201 8.64 11.93 8.10
CA GLU A 201 9.60 12.53 7.17
C GLU A 201 9.71 11.74 5.85
N ASP A 202 9.02 10.59 5.76
CA ASP A 202 9.18 9.54 4.74
C ASP A 202 7.82 9.04 4.17
N ALA A 203 7.85 7.96 3.39
CA ALA A 203 6.66 7.31 2.84
C ALA A 203 5.83 6.48 3.85
N GLN A 204 6.21 6.40 5.14
CA GLN A 204 5.57 5.52 6.13
C GLN A 204 4.05 5.80 6.27
N TRP A 205 3.64 7.06 6.17
CA TRP A 205 2.23 7.44 6.22
C TRP A 205 1.39 6.85 5.06
N LEU A 206 1.98 6.67 3.87
CA LEU A 206 1.28 6.08 2.73
C LEU A 206 1.00 4.59 2.98
N LEU A 207 1.94 3.88 3.64
CA LEU A 207 1.73 2.50 4.09
C LEU A 207 0.62 2.40 5.14
N ILE A 208 0.58 3.34 6.10
CA ILE A 208 -0.48 3.44 7.11
C ILE A 208 -1.85 3.66 6.44
N GLN A 209 -1.95 4.64 5.52
CA GLN A 209 -3.18 4.95 4.80
C GLN A 209 -3.68 3.74 3.99
N LYS A 210 -2.79 3.04 3.27
CA LYS A 210 -3.14 1.83 2.50
C LYS A 210 -3.63 0.70 3.40
N ALA A 211 -2.99 0.49 4.55
CA ALA A 211 -3.39 -0.54 5.49
C ALA A 211 -4.74 -0.23 6.18
N GLU A 212 -5.11 1.05 6.31
CA GLU A 212 -6.44 1.50 6.74
C GLU A 212 -7.50 1.30 5.63
N GLU A 213 -7.17 1.63 4.38
CA GLU A 213 -8.02 1.38 3.20
C GLU A 213 -8.27 -0.12 2.95
N GLU A 214 -7.25 -0.96 3.14
CA GLU A 214 -7.33 -2.44 3.14
C GLU A 214 -7.95 -3.01 4.44
N LYS A 215 -8.29 -2.16 5.43
CA LYS A 215 -8.91 -2.52 6.73
C LYS A 215 -8.08 -3.44 7.63
N LEU A 216 -6.78 -3.51 7.39
CA LEU A 216 -5.85 -4.30 8.20
C LEU A 216 -5.40 -3.54 9.46
N LEU A 217 -5.34 -2.20 9.41
CA LEU A 217 -5.06 -1.34 10.56
C LEU A 217 -6.24 -0.39 10.84
N GLN A 218 -6.45 -0.10 12.12
CA GLN A 218 -7.19 1.06 12.60
C GLN A 218 -6.18 2.15 12.97
N VAL A 219 -6.40 3.36 12.44
CA VAL A 219 -5.53 4.53 12.62
C VAL A 219 -6.28 5.59 13.42
N THR A 220 -5.61 6.23 14.36
CA THR A 220 -6.15 7.38 15.11
C THR A 220 -5.14 8.51 15.13
N ILE A 221 -5.56 9.71 14.72
CA ILE A 221 -4.81 10.94 14.98
C ILE A 221 -5.55 11.71 16.09
N LYS A 222 -4.88 11.97 17.22
CA LYS A 222 -5.46 12.71 18.34
C LYS A 222 -4.47 13.70 18.96
N LEU A 223 -4.96 14.67 19.72
CA LEU A 223 -4.14 15.37 20.70
C LEU A 223 -3.85 14.43 21.89
N PRO A 224 -2.63 14.46 22.47
CA PRO A 224 -2.36 13.91 23.78
C PRO A 224 -3.30 14.50 24.84
N GLU A 225 -3.74 13.68 25.79
CA GLU A 225 -4.79 14.04 26.76
C GLU A 225 -4.43 15.28 27.59
N ASN A 226 -3.17 15.38 28.03
CA ASN A 226 -2.65 16.55 28.74
C ASN A 226 -2.65 17.86 27.92
N VAL A 227 -2.58 17.78 26.58
CA VAL A 227 -2.65 18.96 25.69
C VAL A 227 -4.11 19.31 25.39
N LEU A 228 -4.96 18.29 25.21
CA LEU A 228 -6.39 18.45 25.00
C LEU A 228 -7.09 19.05 26.24
N ASP A 229 -6.81 18.53 27.43
CA ASP A 229 -7.35 19.04 28.69
C ASP A 229 -6.92 20.47 28.95
N LYS A 230 -5.66 20.83 28.62
CA LYS A 230 -5.20 22.22 28.70
C LYS A 230 -5.95 23.11 27.71
N LEU A 231 -6.03 22.72 26.43
CA LEU A 231 -6.75 23.47 25.40
C LEU A 231 -8.22 23.72 25.78
N ILE A 232 -8.88 22.72 26.37
CA ILE A 232 -10.25 22.85 26.88
C ILE A 232 -10.30 23.74 28.12
N THR A 233 -9.34 23.66 29.04
CA THR A 233 -9.27 24.52 30.24
C THR A 233 -9.07 25.98 29.84
N ASP A 234 -8.02 26.28 29.06
CA ASP A 234 -7.72 27.61 28.53
C ASP A 234 -8.95 28.19 27.78
N SER A 235 -9.65 27.37 26.97
CA SER A 235 -10.87 27.79 26.26
C SER A 235 -12.05 28.10 27.18
N ASN A 236 -12.20 27.38 28.29
CA ASN A 236 -13.24 27.66 29.29
C ASN A 236 -12.94 28.97 30.01
N ASP A 237 -11.69 29.19 30.44
CA ASP A 237 -11.26 30.39 31.18
C ASP A 237 -11.37 31.68 30.35
N TYR A 238 -11.51 31.58 29.03
CA TYR A 238 -11.79 32.71 28.13
C TYR A 238 -13.25 32.84 27.65
N TYR A 239 -14.09 31.81 27.76
CA TYR A 239 -15.48 31.84 27.26
C TYR A 239 -16.55 31.88 28.35
N LEU A 240 -16.22 31.47 29.58
CA LEU A 240 -17.14 31.48 30.72
C LEU A 240 -17.22 32.85 31.39
N SER A 241 -18.30 33.09 32.11
CA SER A 241 -18.47 34.25 32.99
C SER A 241 -17.90 33.95 34.38
N ASP A 242 -17.19 34.92 34.96
CA ASP A 242 -16.78 34.95 36.38
C ASP A 242 -18.00 35.13 37.33
N GLY A 243 -19.22 35.28 36.79
CA GLY A 243 -20.47 35.48 37.52
C GLY A 243 -20.91 34.32 38.44
N VAL A 244 -21.04 34.61 39.74
CA VAL A 244 -21.40 33.61 40.77
C VAL A 244 -22.91 33.40 40.98
N SER A 245 -23.77 34.01 40.17
CA SER A 245 -25.24 33.91 40.34
C SER A 245 -25.80 32.57 39.85
N LYS A 246 -26.97 32.15 40.34
CA LYS A 246 -27.63 30.92 39.85
C LYS A 246 -27.95 30.98 38.35
N SER A 247 -28.30 32.15 37.81
CA SER A 247 -28.48 32.31 36.36
C SER A 247 -27.16 32.13 35.62
N ALA A 248 -26.11 32.83 36.05
CA ALA A 248 -24.77 32.75 35.47
C ALA A 248 -24.20 31.31 35.46
N GLN A 249 -24.44 30.54 36.53
CA GLN A 249 -24.07 29.12 36.59
C GLN A 249 -24.80 28.28 35.52
N LEU A 250 -26.11 28.45 35.36
CA LEU A 250 -26.90 27.76 34.34
C LEU A 250 -26.50 28.16 32.91
N TRP A 251 -26.18 29.45 32.68
CA TRP A 251 -25.62 29.91 31.40
C TRP A 251 -24.22 29.36 31.14
N ASN A 252 -23.35 29.29 32.17
CA ASN A 252 -22.03 28.66 32.09
C ASN A 252 -22.11 27.14 31.79
N GLU A 253 -23.13 26.43 32.27
CA GLU A 253 -23.39 25.04 31.85
C GLU A 253 -23.73 24.95 30.35
N GLN A 254 -24.52 25.88 29.80
CA GLN A 254 -24.77 25.91 28.36
C GLN A 254 -23.50 26.25 27.57
N ARG A 255 -22.68 27.20 28.02
CA ARG A 255 -21.39 27.57 27.41
C ARG A 255 -20.41 26.39 27.33
N LYS A 256 -20.29 25.61 28.41
CA LYS A 256 -19.47 24.38 28.43
C LYS A 256 -19.94 23.37 27.37
N LEU A 257 -21.25 23.19 27.22
CA LEU A 257 -21.82 22.30 26.20
C LEU A 257 -21.67 22.84 24.77
N ILE A 258 -21.63 24.18 24.57
CA ILE A 258 -21.29 24.81 23.29
C ILE A 258 -19.84 24.53 22.91
N LEU A 259 -18.89 24.76 23.82
CA LEU A 259 -17.48 24.45 23.57
C LEU A 259 -17.28 22.94 23.31
N GLN A 260 -17.96 22.07 24.06
CA GLN A 260 -17.85 20.62 23.83
C GLN A 260 -18.34 20.21 22.43
N ASP A 261 -19.46 20.75 21.95
CA ASP A 261 -19.96 20.49 20.58
C ASP A 261 -19.02 21.13 19.53
N ALA A 262 -18.52 22.35 19.76
CA ALA A 262 -17.58 23.05 18.89
C ALA A 262 -16.26 22.27 18.70
N PHE A 263 -15.64 21.85 19.80
CA PHE A 263 -14.36 21.12 19.77
C PHE A 263 -14.51 19.69 19.25
N PHE A 264 -15.37 18.87 19.86
CA PHE A 264 -15.45 17.44 19.53
C PHE A 264 -16.35 17.14 18.32
N GLY A 265 -17.35 17.97 18.03
CA GLY A 265 -18.25 17.80 16.88
C GLY A 265 -17.70 18.34 15.56
N PHE A 266 -16.93 19.44 15.61
CA PHE A 266 -16.53 20.18 14.40
C PHE A 266 -15.03 20.45 14.26
N LEU A 267 -14.38 21.08 15.25
CA LEU A 267 -12.99 21.52 15.13
C LEU A 267 -12.00 20.35 15.09
N LEU A 268 -11.99 19.46 16.10
CA LEU A 268 -11.04 18.34 16.14
C LEU A 268 -11.23 17.37 14.95
N PRO A 269 -12.47 17.00 14.52
CA PRO A 269 -12.68 16.22 13.29
C PRO A 269 -12.36 16.98 11.98
N SER A 270 -12.23 18.30 12.01
CA SER A 270 -11.68 19.09 10.89
C SER A 270 -10.16 19.00 10.90
N MET A 271 -9.52 19.23 12.04
CA MET A 271 -8.06 19.21 12.18
C MET A 271 -7.47 17.82 11.94
N GLU A 272 -8.18 16.74 12.30
CA GLU A 272 -7.78 15.37 11.94
C GLU A 272 -7.69 15.18 10.41
N LYS A 273 -8.67 15.68 9.65
CA LYS A 273 -8.69 15.60 8.19
C LYS A 273 -7.63 16.47 7.54
N GLU A 274 -7.42 17.67 8.08
CA GLU A 274 -6.33 18.56 7.65
C GLU A 274 -4.95 17.94 7.93
N ALA A 275 -4.78 17.24 9.06
CA ALA A 275 -3.54 16.54 9.40
C ALA A 275 -3.30 15.32 8.50
N ARG A 276 -4.32 14.49 8.27
CA ARG A 276 -4.27 13.39 7.28
C ARG A 276 -3.88 13.91 5.90
N SER A 277 -4.49 15.00 5.44
CA SER A 277 -4.16 15.65 4.16
C SER A 277 -2.71 16.18 4.11
N LEU A 278 -2.24 16.81 5.19
CA LEU A 278 -0.86 17.30 5.32
C LEU A 278 0.15 16.14 5.28
N LEU A 279 -0.11 15.05 5.99
CA LEU A 279 0.75 13.86 5.97
C LEU A 279 0.77 13.18 4.59
N THR A 280 -0.38 13.00 3.95
CA THR A 280 -0.44 12.42 2.59
C THR A 280 0.30 13.29 1.58
N SER A 281 0.20 14.62 1.68
CA SER A 281 0.94 15.56 0.84
C SER A 281 2.46 15.49 1.08
N ARG A 282 2.91 15.52 2.34
CA ARG A 282 4.35 15.39 2.70
C ARG A 282 4.94 14.07 2.21
N ALA A 283 4.28 12.95 2.53
CA ALA A 283 4.77 11.61 2.19
C ALA A 283 4.77 11.36 0.67
N LYS A 284 3.79 11.91 -0.07
CA LYS A 284 3.82 11.92 -1.55
C LYS A 284 4.97 12.75 -2.10
N ASN A 285 5.21 13.94 -1.55
CA ASN A 285 6.29 14.82 -2.02
C ASN A 285 7.67 14.17 -1.77
N TRP A 286 7.89 13.56 -0.61
CA TRP A 286 9.08 12.77 -0.32
C TRP A 286 9.24 11.61 -1.32
N LEU A 287 8.17 10.84 -1.56
CA LEU A 287 8.21 9.71 -2.50
C LEU A 287 8.44 10.16 -3.94
N LEU A 288 7.96 11.34 -4.34
CA LEU A 288 8.27 11.95 -5.64
C LEU A 288 9.74 12.36 -5.74
N LEU A 289 10.32 12.94 -4.69
CA LEU A 289 11.74 13.30 -4.66
C LEU A 289 12.64 12.07 -4.74
N GLU A 290 12.33 10.98 -4.02
CA GLU A 290 13.10 9.74 -4.09
C GLU A 290 12.91 9.03 -5.45
N TYR A 291 11.70 9.05 -6.04
CA TYR A 291 11.46 8.57 -7.41
C TYR A 291 12.24 9.41 -8.45
N GLY A 292 12.29 10.73 -8.29
CA GLY A 292 13.06 11.65 -9.12
C GLY A 292 14.57 11.44 -9.00
N LYS A 293 15.08 11.17 -7.79
CA LYS A 293 16.47 10.79 -7.52
C LYS A 293 16.85 9.48 -8.19
N LEU A 294 16.03 8.43 -8.06
CA LEU A 294 16.29 7.14 -8.72
C LEU A 294 16.24 7.22 -10.26
N LEU A 295 15.50 8.18 -10.82
CA LEU A 295 15.58 8.54 -12.24
C LEU A 295 16.87 9.33 -12.55
N TRP A 296 17.20 10.34 -11.74
CA TRP A 296 18.41 11.16 -11.87
C TRP A 296 19.66 10.29 -11.92
N ASP A 297 19.80 9.35 -10.97
CA ASP A 297 20.97 8.46 -10.85
C ASP A 297 21.12 7.51 -12.06
N LYS A 298 20.06 7.30 -12.86
CA LYS A 298 20.10 6.53 -14.12
C LYS A 298 20.23 7.42 -15.38
N VAL A 299 19.78 8.67 -15.35
CA VAL A 299 19.80 9.62 -16.49
C VAL A 299 21.06 10.47 -16.52
N SER A 300 21.54 10.90 -15.35
CA SER A 300 22.65 11.84 -15.14
C SER A 300 24.02 11.13 -15.07
N VAL A 301 24.16 10.07 -15.89
CA VAL A 301 25.40 9.32 -16.09
C VAL A 301 26.00 9.70 -17.44
N ALA A 302 27.32 9.91 -17.48
CA ALA A 302 28.07 10.22 -18.69
C ALA A 302 28.19 8.99 -19.62
N PRO A 303 28.55 9.17 -20.90
CA PRO A 303 28.88 8.06 -21.79
C PRO A 303 29.98 7.14 -21.22
N TYR A 304 29.97 5.86 -21.59
CA TYR A 304 31.08 4.97 -21.28
C TYR A 304 32.39 5.46 -21.92
N GLN A 305 33.44 5.58 -21.10
CA GLN A 305 34.80 5.91 -21.53
C GLN A 305 35.73 4.73 -21.26
N ARG A 306 36.74 4.52 -22.11
CA ARG A 306 37.76 3.48 -21.94
C ARG A 306 38.66 3.84 -20.75
N LYS A 307 39.13 2.83 -20.00
CA LYS A 307 39.88 3.02 -18.73
C LYS A 307 41.32 3.53 -18.90
N GLU A 308 41.79 3.75 -20.12
CA GLU A 308 43.13 4.29 -20.39
C GLU A 308 43.05 5.77 -20.74
N ASN A 309 43.74 6.59 -19.95
CA ASN A 309 43.72 8.05 -20.05
C ASN A 309 44.58 8.56 -21.21
N ASP A 310 44.15 8.35 -22.46
CA ASP A 310 44.77 9.02 -23.61
C ASP A 310 44.21 10.45 -23.75
N VAL A 311 44.71 11.34 -22.88
CA VAL A 311 44.27 12.76 -22.77
C VAL A 311 44.80 13.63 -23.94
N SER A 312 45.03 13.02 -25.10
CA SER A 312 45.77 13.58 -26.24
C SER A 312 44.96 13.65 -27.54
N SER A 313 43.72 13.13 -27.55
CA SER A 313 42.84 13.08 -28.73
C SER A 313 41.53 13.84 -28.52
N ASP A 314 40.95 14.34 -29.61
CA ASP A 314 39.69 15.11 -29.68
C ASP A 314 38.43 14.21 -29.52
N ASP A 315 38.60 13.02 -28.95
CA ASP A 315 37.63 11.93 -28.93
C ASP A 315 36.52 12.11 -27.87
N GLU A 316 35.68 13.12 -28.08
CA GLU A 316 34.31 13.17 -27.53
C GLU A 316 33.37 12.17 -28.26
N ALA A 317 33.92 11.29 -29.11
CA ALA A 317 33.20 10.25 -29.82
C ALA A 317 32.78 9.11 -28.86
N ALA A 318 31.50 8.77 -28.84
CA ALA A 318 31.01 7.65 -28.03
C ALA A 318 31.60 6.31 -28.54
N PRO A 319 31.79 5.31 -27.66
CA PRO A 319 32.48 4.07 -28.03
C PRO A 319 31.71 3.25 -29.08
N ARG A 320 32.44 2.48 -29.90
CA ARG A 320 31.86 1.42 -30.75
C ARG A 320 31.39 0.27 -29.86
N VAL A 321 30.08 0.03 -29.74
CA VAL A 321 29.51 -0.94 -28.78
C VAL A 321 29.03 -2.22 -29.46
N MET A 322 29.50 -3.37 -28.98
CA MET A 322 28.92 -4.68 -29.31
C MET A 322 27.91 -5.08 -28.23
N ALA A 323 26.62 -4.92 -28.53
CA ALA A 323 25.54 -5.26 -27.61
C ALA A 323 25.10 -6.72 -27.77
N CYS A 324 25.02 -7.45 -26.66
CA CYS A 324 24.57 -8.84 -26.61
C CYS A 324 23.31 -8.96 -25.74
N CYS A 325 22.20 -9.35 -26.37
CA CYS A 325 20.96 -9.70 -25.66
C CYS A 325 20.70 -11.21 -25.73
N TRP A 326 20.21 -11.75 -24.62
CA TRP A 326 19.78 -13.14 -24.47
C TRP A 326 18.28 -13.19 -24.23
N GLY A 327 17.56 -14.10 -24.87
CA GLY A 327 16.11 -14.23 -24.64
C GLY A 327 15.51 -15.53 -25.17
N PRO A 328 14.27 -15.86 -24.77
CA PRO A 328 13.60 -17.12 -25.13
C PRO A 328 13.16 -17.22 -26.62
N GLY A 329 13.61 -16.30 -27.47
CA GLY A 329 13.28 -16.25 -28.89
C GLY A 329 14.05 -17.27 -29.73
N LYS A 330 13.69 -17.34 -31.02
CA LYS A 330 14.57 -17.90 -32.05
C LYS A 330 15.06 -16.73 -32.91
N PRO A 331 16.37 -16.42 -32.92
CA PRO A 331 17.47 -17.05 -32.19
C PRO A 331 17.57 -16.60 -30.72
N VAL A 332 18.24 -17.41 -29.89
CA VAL A 332 18.30 -17.28 -28.42
C VAL A 332 19.33 -16.26 -27.93
N THR A 333 20.31 -15.94 -28.77
CA THR A 333 21.44 -15.05 -28.46
C THR A 333 21.73 -14.23 -29.70
N THR A 334 21.69 -12.91 -29.55
CA THR A 334 21.84 -11.94 -30.65
C THR A 334 22.88 -10.91 -30.25
N PHE A 335 23.87 -10.73 -31.12
CA PHE A 335 24.84 -9.65 -31.05
C PHE A 335 24.47 -8.59 -32.08
N VAL A 336 24.58 -7.32 -31.70
CA VAL A 336 24.39 -6.16 -32.58
C VAL A 336 25.61 -5.27 -32.43
N MET A 337 26.18 -4.84 -33.55
CA MET A 337 27.28 -3.88 -33.58
C MET A 337 26.75 -2.47 -33.81
N LEU A 338 27.13 -1.55 -32.93
CA LEU A 338 26.85 -0.11 -33.06
C LEU A 338 28.12 0.68 -33.36
N ASP A 339 28.01 1.66 -34.24
CA ASP A 339 29.03 2.70 -34.43
C ASP A 339 29.03 3.73 -33.29
N SER A 340 29.93 4.71 -33.36
CA SER A 340 30.03 5.82 -32.38
C SER A 340 28.86 6.80 -32.40
N SER A 341 27.97 6.74 -33.40
CA SER A 341 26.69 7.46 -33.44
C SER A 341 25.51 6.62 -32.93
N GLY A 342 25.75 5.37 -32.57
CA GLY A 342 24.72 4.42 -32.14
C GLY A 342 23.88 3.85 -33.28
N GLU A 343 24.30 3.94 -34.54
CA GLU A 343 23.62 3.29 -35.66
C GLU A 343 24.09 1.84 -35.85
N VAL A 344 23.20 1.02 -36.44
CA VAL A 344 23.41 -0.42 -36.56
C VAL A 344 24.32 -0.74 -37.75
N LEU A 345 25.53 -1.22 -37.46
CA LEU A 345 26.48 -1.69 -38.48
C LEU A 345 26.15 -3.11 -38.96
N ASP A 346 25.93 -4.04 -38.04
CA ASP A 346 25.72 -5.46 -38.34
C ASP A 346 25.01 -6.22 -37.19
N VAL A 347 24.41 -7.38 -37.50
CA VAL A 347 23.63 -8.21 -36.57
C VAL A 347 23.99 -9.68 -36.70
N LEU A 348 24.66 -10.23 -35.68
CA LEU A 348 25.04 -11.64 -35.61
C LEU A 348 24.11 -12.46 -34.70
N TYR A 349 23.42 -13.41 -35.32
CA TYR A 349 22.59 -14.40 -34.64
C TYR A 349 23.40 -15.66 -34.25
N ALA A 350 23.62 -15.89 -32.95
CA ALA A 350 24.54 -16.90 -32.39
C ALA A 350 23.86 -17.85 -31.39
N GLY A 351 22.62 -18.25 -31.66
CA GLY A 351 21.78 -19.03 -30.76
C GLY A 351 22.25 -20.45 -30.40
N SER A 352 23.40 -20.92 -30.90
CA SER A 352 24.03 -22.17 -30.46
C SER A 352 25.07 -21.96 -29.36
N LEU A 353 25.51 -20.71 -29.11
CA LEU A 353 26.56 -20.39 -28.14
C LEU A 353 26.15 -20.82 -26.72
N SER A 354 24.90 -20.54 -26.32
CA SER A 354 24.33 -20.92 -25.04
C SER A 354 24.01 -22.43 -24.87
N LEU A 355 24.35 -23.29 -25.85
CA LEU A 355 24.17 -24.74 -25.69
C LEU A 355 25.14 -25.29 -24.63
N ARG A 356 24.65 -26.20 -23.80
CA ARG A 356 25.41 -26.90 -22.73
C ARG A 356 25.24 -28.43 -22.80
N SER A 357 24.80 -28.92 -23.95
CA SER A 357 24.63 -30.35 -24.25
C SER A 357 25.97 -31.04 -24.52
N GLN A 358 26.09 -32.31 -24.14
CA GLN A 358 27.27 -33.14 -24.43
C GLN A 358 27.22 -33.81 -25.81
N ASN A 359 26.15 -33.62 -26.59
CA ASN A 359 26.07 -34.18 -27.95
C ASN A 359 27.13 -33.53 -28.86
N VAL A 360 27.84 -34.34 -29.64
CA VAL A 360 28.88 -33.87 -30.58
C VAL A 360 28.32 -32.83 -31.57
N ASN A 361 27.09 -33.01 -32.06
CA ASN A 361 26.41 -32.05 -32.94
C ASN A 361 26.10 -30.71 -32.26
N ASP A 362 25.92 -30.69 -30.94
CA ASP A 362 25.66 -29.46 -30.19
C ASP A 362 26.96 -28.73 -29.87
N GLN A 363 28.02 -29.48 -29.54
CA GLN A 363 29.38 -28.97 -29.39
C GLN A 363 29.93 -28.37 -30.69
N GLN A 364 29.74 -29.04 -31.84
CA GLN A 364 30.15 -28.51 -33.14
C GLN A 364 29.37 -27.24 -33.50
N ARG A 365 28.06 -27.17 -33.19
CA ARG A 365 27.27 -25.94 -33.38
C ARG A 365 27.74 -24.81 -32.46
N LYS A 366 28.07 -25.08 -31.18
CA LYS A 366 28.69 -24.08 -30.30
C LYS A 366 30.02 -23.59 -30.88
N LYS A 367 30.90 -24.50 -31.35
CA LYS A 367 32.20 -24.13 -31.93
C LYS A 367 32.07 -23.29 -33.20
N ASN A 368 31.13 -23.63 -34.08
CA ASN A 368 30.82 -22.82 -35.27
C ASN A 368 30.37 -21.41 -34.85
N ASP A 369 29.51 -21.30 -33.83
CA ASP A 369 29.02 -20.00 -33.35
C ASP A 369 30.13 -19.18 -32.65
N GLN A 370 31.02 -19.82 -31.87
CA GLN A 370 32.23 -19.18 -31.34
C GLN A 370 33.10 -18.60 -32.46
N GLN A 371 33.31 -19.33 -33.57
CA GLN A 371 34.07 -18.85 -34.72
C GLN A 371 33.37 -17.70 -35.48
N ARG A 372 32.04 -17.68 -35.53
CA ARG A 372 31.29 -16.55 -36.13
C ARG A 372 31.37 -15.29 -35.27
N VAL A 373 31.27 -15.42 -33.96
CA VAL A 373 31.44 -14.29 -33.01
C VAL A 373 32.87 -13.77 -33.02
N LEU A 374 33.87 -14.66 -33.06
CA LEU A 374 35.28 -14.30 -33.24
C LEU A 374 35.48 -13.42 -34.48
N LYS A 375 35.02 -13.89 -35.66
CA LYS A 375 35.15 -13.11 -36.90
C LYS A 375 34.44 -11.76 -36.81
N PHE A 376 33.24 -11.70 -36.24
CA PHE A 376 32.48 -10.46 -36.07
C PHE A 376 33.18 -9.45 -35.14
N MET A 377 33.89 -9.92 -34.11
CA MET A 377 34.75 -9.07 -33.27
C MET A 377 35.98 -8.56 -34.03
N THR A 378 36.63 -9.40 -34.84
CA THR A 378 37.79 -9.00 -35.66
C THR A 378 37.42 -8.06 -36.80
N ASP A 379 36.28 -8.29 -37.47
CA ASP A 379 35.78 -7.47 -38.59
C ASP A 379 35.40 -6.04 -38.14
N HIS A 380 34.77 -5.90 -36.95
CA HIS A 380 34.16 -4.64 -36.51
C HIS A 380 34.88 -3.93 -35.35
N GLN A 381 35.85 -4.59 -34.71
CA GLN A 381 36.70 -4.08 -33.62
C GLN A 381 35.94 -3.23 -32.57
N PRO A 382 35.04 -3.82 -31.75
CA PRO A 382 34.33 -3.09 -30.70
C PRO A 382 35.27 -2.57 -29.59
N HIS A 383 34.92 -1.42 -29.02
CA HIS A 383 35.61 -0.82 -27.87
C HIS A 383 35.12 -1.40 -26.52
N VAL A 384 33.85 -1.84 -26.47
CA VAL A 384 33.22 -2.44 -25.28
C VAL A 384 32.14 -3.44 -25.71
N VAL A 385 32.02 -4.54 -24.96
CA VAL A 385 30.90 -5.48 -25.07
C VAL A 385 29.92 -5.22 -23.93
N VAL A 386 28.65 -4.93 -24.24
CA VAL A 386 27.58 -4.84 -23.24
C VAL A 386 26.70 -6.07 -23.29
N LEU A 387 26.54 -6.76 -22.17
CA LEU A 387 25.76 -7.98 -22.04
C LEU A 387 24.53 -7.73 -21.18
N GLY A 388 23.34 -8.04 -21.71
CA GLY A 388 22.09 -7.89 -20.98
C GLY A 388 22.01 -8.78 -19.74
N ALA A 389 21.82 -8.17 -18.57
CA ALA A 389 21.52 -8.88 -17.33
C ALA A 389 20.02 -9.21 -17.24
N VAL A 390 19.69 -10.50 -17.21
CA VAL A 390 18.29 -10.99 -17.24
C VAL A 390 18.08 -12.25 -16.39
N ASN A 391 18.99 -13.22 -16.48
CA ASN A 391 18.98 -14.41 -15.62
C ASN A 391 20.38 -15.02 -15.48
N LEU A 392 20.51 -16.00 -14.58
CA LEU A 392 21.76 -16.70 -14.26
C LEU A 392 22.49 -17.34 -15.46
N SER A 393 21.85 -17.53 -16.62
CA SER A 393 22.50 -18.00 -17.85
C SER A 393 23.47 -16.97 -18.43
N CYS A 394 23.26 -15.67 -18.16
CA CYS A 394 24.12 -14.59 -18.65
C CYS A 394 25.54 -14.69 -18.07
N THR A 395 25.71 -15.23 -16.86
CA THR A 395 27.05 -15.47 -16.26
C THR A 395 27.90 -16.40 -17.13
N ARG A 396 27.29 -17.51 -17.57
CA ARG A 396 27.93 -18.48 -18.47
C ARG A 396 28.09 -17.98 -19.90
N LEU A 397 27.37 -16.93 -20.28
CA LEU A 397 27.52 -16.26 -21.57
C LEU A 397 28.67 -15.23 -21.52
N LYS A 398 28.87 -14.54 -20.38
CA LYS A 398 30.07 -13.73 -20.09
C LYS A 398 31.32 -14.61 -20.14
N GLU A 399 31.28 -15.81 -19.53
CA GLU A 399 32.33 -16.84 -19.66
C GLU A 399 32.58 -17.25 -21.13
N ASP A 400 31.53 -17.60 -21.89
CA ASP A 400 31.64 -17.99 -23.31
C ASP A 400 32.27 -16.89 -24.18
N ILE A 401 31.99 -15.61 -23.89
CA ILE A 401 32.52 -14.46 -24.63
C ILE A 401 33.97 -14.18 -24.23
N TYR A 402 34.34 -14.24 -22.95
CA TYR A 402 35.74 -14.19 -22.52
C TYR A 402 36.57 -15.32 -23.16
N GLU A 403 36.02 -16.52 -23.28
CA GLU A 403 36.62 -17.64 -24.02
C GLU A 403 36.90 -17.34 -25.50
N ILE A 404 36.16 -16.41 -26.12
CA ILE A 404 36.33 -16.01 -27.53
C ILE A 404 37.36 -14.88 -27.63
N ILE A 405 37.26 -13.86 -26.77
CA ILE A 405 38.23 -12.76 -26.70
C ILE A 405 39.64 -13.28 -26.39
N PHE A 406 39.77 -14.22 -25.46
CA PHE A 406 41.07 -14.82 -25.13
C PHE A 406 41.70 -15.54 -26.33
N LYS A 407 40.93 -16.34 -27.06
CA LYS A 407 41.39 -17.02 -28.29
C LYS A 407 41.74 -16.03 -29.41
N MET A 408 40.99 -14.92 -29.52
CA MET A 408 41.29 -13.85 -30.47
C MET A 408 42.69 -13.25 -30.24
N VAL A 409 43.05 -13.02 -28.99
CA VAL A 409 44.35 -12.47 -28.58
C VAL A 409 45.47 -13.52 -28.67
N GLU A 410 45.18 -14.80 -28.37
CA GLU A 410 46.18 -15.88 -28.42
C GLU A 410 46.46 -16.40 -29.85
N ASP A 411 45.43 -16.69 -30.64
CA ASP A 411 45.56 -17.25 -32.00
C ASP A 411 45.88 -16.19 -33.06
N ASN A 412 45.34 -14.96 -32.92
CA ASN A 412 45.38 -13.90 -33.95
C ASN A 412 45.96 -12.54 -33.49
N PRO A 413 47.08 -12.45 -32.72
CA PRO A 413 47.64 -11.21 -32.17
C PRO A 413 48.20 -10.20 -33.21
N ARG A 414 47.97 -10.42 -34.51
CA ARG A 414 48.30 -9.46 -35.60
C ARG A 414 47.07 -8.81 -36.23
N ASP A 415 45.90 -9.43 -36.05
CA ASP A 415 44.62 -8.94 -36.59
C ASP A 415 43.84 -8.16 -35.51
N VAL A 416 44.25 -8.32 -34.25
CA VAL A 416 43.84 -7.53 -33.08
C VAL A 416 44.61 -6.22 -33.08
N GLY A 417 43.94 -5.09 -33.36
CA GLY A 417 44.55 -3.75 -33.28
C GLY A 417 44.74 -3.29 -31.83
N HIS A 418 45.58 -2.26 -31.61
CA HIS A 418 45.81 -1.67 -30.28
C HIS A 418 44.52 -1.12 -29.61
N GLU A 419 43.50 -0.77 -30.41
CA GLU A 419 42.15 -0.40 -29.94
C GLU A 419 41.41 -1.54 -29.21
N MET A 420 41.80 -2.80 -29.42
CA MET A 420 41.14 -3.98 -28.86
C MET A 420 41.82 -4.55 -27.60
N ASP A 421 42.99 -4.03 -27.22
CA ASP A 421 43.65 -4.46 -25.98
C ASP A 421 42.81 -4.03 -24.76
N GLY A 422 42.73 -4.88 -23.74
CA GLY A 422 41.90 -4.64 -22.56
C GLY A 422 40.37 -4.59 -22.79
N LEU A 423 39.84 -5.14 -23.90
CA LEU A 423 38.40 -5.15 -24.22
C LEU A 423 37.52 -5.63 -23.03
N SER A 424 36.63 -4.77 -22.56
CA SER A 424 35.77 -5.00 -21.40
C SER A 424 34.43 -5.68 -21.75
N ILE A 425 33.91 -6.49 -20.80
CA ILE A 425 32.53 -7.02 -20.86
C ILE A 425 31.75 -6.51 -19.65
N VAL A 426 30.86 -5.55 -19.89
CA VAL A 426 30.04 -4.88 -18.88
C VAL A 426 28.63 -5.46 -18.91
N TYR A 427 27.97 -5.63 -17.75
CA TYR A 427 26.54 -5.95 -17.74
C TYR A 427 25.70 -4.67 -17.86
N GLY A 428 24.62 -4.74 -18.64
CA GLY A 428 23.63 -3.66 -18.73
C GLY A 428 22.24 -4.10 -18.26
N ASP A 429 21.55 -3.16 -17.62
CA ASP A 429 20.16 -3.27 -17.16
C ASP A 429 19.19 -3.38 -18.37
N GLU A 430 18.61 -4.56 -18.60
CA GLU A 430 17.64 -4.75 -19.70
C GLU A 430 16.23 -4.18 -19.40
N SER A 431 15.96 -3.59 -18.23
CA SER A 431 14.60 -3.11 -17.88
C SER A 431 14.10 -2.00 -18.81
N LEU A 432 14.94 -1.02 -19.14
CA LEU A 432 14.63 0.04 -20.11
C LEU A 432 14.62 -0.48 -21.57
N PRO A 433 15.61 -1.27 -22.03
CA PRO A 433 15.57 -1.94 -23.33
C PRO A 433 14.31 -2.77 -23.61
N HIS A 434 13.71 -3.43 -22.61
CA HIS A 434 12.43 -4.13 -22.75
C HIS A 434 11.25 -3.20 -23.06
N LEU A 435 11.25 -1.98 -22.50
CA LEU A 435 10.24 -0.96 -22.82
C LEU A 435 10.42 -0.47 -24.25
N TYR A 436 11.66 -0.20 -24.67
CA TYR A 436 11.96 0.21 -26.04
C TYR A 436 11.58 -0.86 -27.07
N GLU A 437 11.92 -2.14 -26.84
CA GLU A 437 11.56 -3.27 -27.72
C GLU A 437 10.08 -3.27 -28.13
N ASN A 438 9.19 -2.96 -27.19
CA ASN A 438 7.73 -3.00 -27.35
C ASN A 438 7.11 -1.61 -27.62
N SER A 439 7.90 -0.54 -27.56
CA SER A 439 7.44 0.84 -27.81
C SER A 439 7.02 1.07 -29.26
N ARG A 440 6.24 2.13 -29.49
CA ARG A 440 5.97 2.57 -30.86
C ARG A 440 7.25 3.10 -31.52
N ILE A 441 7.99 3.95 -30.81
CA ILE A 441 9.15 4.68 -31.36
C ILE A 441 10.25 3.75 -31.88
N SER A 442 10.48 2.58 -31.27
CA SER A 442 11.42 1.58 -31.81
C SER A 442 10.96 0.92 -33.11
N SER A 443 9.67 0.99 -33.43
CA SER A 443 9.12 0.49 -34.70
C SER A 443 9.15 1.54 -35.81
N ASP A 444 9.11 2.82 -35.42
CA ASP A 444 9.31 3.95 -36.31
C ASP A 444 10.83 4.12 -36.62
N GLN A 445 11.72 4.02 -35.63
CA GLN A 445 13.20 4.14 -35.78
C GLN A 445 13.90 2.90 -36.34
N LEU A 446 13.42 1.68 -36.05
CA LEU A 446 14.04 0.42 -36.51
C LEU A 446 13.01 -0.45 -37.28
N PRO A 447 12.55 0.01 -38.46
CA PRO A 447 11.55 -0.69 -39.25
C PRO A 447 12.07 -2.04 -39.73
N GLY A 448 11.21 -3.07 -39.67
CA GLY A 448 11.54 -4.44 -40.09
C GLY A 448 12.46 -5.23 -39.15
N GLN A 449 13.09 -4.58 -38.15
CA GLN A 449 13.96 -5.27 -37.19
C GLN A 449 13.18 -6.09 -36.15
N SER A 450 13.77 -7.19 -35.71
CA SER A 450 13.19 -8.05 -34.68
C SER A 450 13.30 -7.45 -33.28
N GLY A 451 12.40 -7.83 -32.36
CA GLY A 451 12.36 -7.27 -31.00
C GLY A 451 13.68 -7.40 -30.24
N ILE A 452 14.33 -8.57 -30.32
CA ILE A 452 15.63 -8.80 -29.67
C ILE A 452 16.76 -7.94 -30.24
N VAL A 453 16.69 -7.57 -31.53
CA VAL A 453 17.63 -6.60 -32.14
C VAL A 453 17.34 -5.20 -31.61
N LYS A 454 16.07 -4.76 -31.59
CA LYS A 454 15.68 -3.46 -31.01
C LYS A 454 16.12 -3.32 -29.56
N ARG A 455 16.00 -4.40 -28.77
CA ARG A 455 16.48 -4.47 -27.39
C ARG A 455 17.99 -4.29 -27.31
N ALA A 456 18.77 -5.02 -28.12
CA ALA A 456 20.22 -4.89 -28.14
C ALA A 456 20.69 -3.50 -28.59
N VAL A 457 20.01 -2.88 -29.57
CA VAL A 457 20.26 -1.48 -29.96
C VAL A 457 20.01 -0.53 -28.78
N ALA A 458 18.90 -0.68 -28.05
CA ALA A 458 18.64 0.14 -26.86
C ALA A 458 19.66 -0.08 -25.74
N LEU A 459 20.12 -1.32 -25.52
CA LEU A 459 21.15 -1.65 -24.53
C LEU A 459 22.49 -0.96 -24.86
N GLY A 460 22.91 -1.01 -26.14
CA GLY A 460 24.13 -0.34 -26.60
C GLY A 460 24.02 1.19 -26.60
N ARG A 461 22.93 1.75 -27.14
CA ARG A 461 22.66 3.19 -27.12
C ARG A 461 22.53 3.75 -25.71
N TYR A 462 22.05 2.97 -24.73
CA TYR A 462 21.98 3.42 -23.33
C TYR A 462 23.37 3.55 -22.71
N LEU A 463 24.33 2.68 -23.06
CA LEU A 463 25.73 2.79 -22.65
C LEU A 463 26.45 3.99 -23.32
N GLN A 464 26.03 4.36 -24.53
CA GLN A 464 26.55 5.53 -25.28
C GLN A 464 25.94 6.85 -24.81
N ASN A 465 24.62 6.90 -24.56
CA ASN A 465 23.92 8.11 -24.11
C ASN A 465 22.63 7.75 -23.33
N PRO A 466 22.71 7.62 -21.99
CA PRO A 466 21.55 7.32 -21.14
C PRO A 466 20.41 8.34 -21.31
N LEU A 467 20.76 9.63 -21.37
CA LEU A 467 19.82 10.74 -21.51
C LEU A 467 18.97 10.64 -22.78
N ALA A 468 19.60 10.40 -23.94
CA ALA A 468 18.88 10.28 -25.21
C ALA A 468 17.97 9.04 -25.24
N MET A 469 18.42 7.91 -24.69
CA MET A 469 17.61 6.69 -24.64
C MET A 469 16.42 6.80 -23.67
N VAL A 470 16.59 7.45 -22.51
CA VAL A 470 15.46 7.71 -21.60
C VAL A 470 14.48 8.71 -22.23
N ALA A 471 14.99 9.80 -22.82
CA ALA A 471 14.16 10.79 -23.52
C ALA A 471 13.33 10.19 -24.67
N THR A 472 13.83 9.13 -25.31
CA THR A 472 13.12 8.39 -26.37
C THR A 472 11.81 7.76 -25.87
N LEU A 473 11.77 7.31 -24.61
CA LEU A 473 10.58 6.71 -23.99
C LEU A 473 9.63 7.74 -23.35
N CYS A 474 10.02 9.01 -23.29
CA CYS A 474 9.17 10.12 -22.86
C CYS A 474 8.28 10.69 -23.99
N GLY A 475 8.13 9.95 -25.10
CA GLY A 475 7.29 10.34 -26.23
C GLY A 475 5.78 10.37 -25.92
N PRO A 476 4.91 10.56 -26.93
CA PRO A 476 3.47 10.73 -26.74
C PRO A 476 2.74 9.54 -26.08
N GLY A 477 3.31 8.33 -26.07
CA GLY A 477 2.77 7.17 -25.35
C GLY A 477 3.14 7.15 -23.86
N ARG A 478 4.09 8.00 -23.42
CA ARG A 478 4.68 8.04 -22.08
C ARG A 478 5.15 6.66 -21.58
N GLU A 479 5.70 5.84 -22.47
CA GLU A 479 6.17 4.47 -22.19
C GLU A 479 7.08 4.39 -20.96
N ILE A 480 7.88 5.43 -20.71
CA ILE A 480 8.72 5.65 -19.52
C ILE A 480 7.99 5.43 -18.18
N LEU A 481 6.68 5.71 -18.09
CA LEU A 481 5.87 5.50 -16.87
C LEU A 481 5.69 4.03 -16.48
N SER A 482 6.12 3.10 -17.34
CA SER A 482 6.17 1.66 -17.05
C SER A 482 7.52 1.21 -16.46
N TRP A 483 8.49 2.11 -16.33
CA TRP A 483 9.79 1.81 -15.73
C TRP A 483 9.69 1.83 -14.20
N LYS A 484 9.81 0.65 -13.60
CA LYS A 484 9.68 0.46 -12.14
C LYS A 484 10.94 0.95 -11.42
N LEU A 485 10.93 2.22 -11.00
CA LEU A 485 12.07 2.80 -10.28
C LEU A 485 12.02 2.53 -8.77
N CYS A 486 10.84 2.57 -8.13
CA CYS A 486 10.71 2.28 -6.69
C CYS A 486 9.50 1.40 -6.37
N SER A 487 9.60 0.58 -5.32
CA SER A 487 8.56 -0.38 -4.90
C SER A 487 7.24 0.29 -4.49
N LEU A 488 7.31 1.52 -3.97
CA LEU A 488 6.16 2.30 -3.49
C LEU A 488 5.50 3.15 -4.60
N GLU A 489 5.96 3.08 -5.84
CA GLU A 489 5.49 3.94 -6.95
C GLU A 489 3.97 3.89 -7.20
N SER A 490 3.28 2.85 -6.72
CA SER A 490 1.82 2.70 -6.84
C SER A 490 1.02 3.77 -6.10
N PHE A 491 1.65 4.50 -5.16
CA PHE A 491 1.04 5.64 -4.47
C PHE A 491 1.01 6.94 -5.29
N LEU A 492 1.77 6.98 -6.38
CA LEU A 492 1.88 8.15 -7.26
C LEU A 492 1.00 7.96 -8.50
N THR A 493 0.22 8.99 -8.82
CA THR A 493 -0.55 9.05 -10.07
C THR A 493 0.36 9.26 -11.27
N SER A 494 -0.09 8.86 -12.46
CA SER A 494 0.68 8.97 -13.70
C SER A 494 1.14 10.40 -14.03
N ASP A 495 0.36 11.41 -13.66
CA ASP A 495 0.72 12.82 -13.90
C ASP A 495 1.67 13.37 -12.82
N GLU A 496 1.55 12.94 -11.55
CA GLU A 496 2.55 13.23 -10.51
C GLU A 496 3.93 12.65 -10.90
N LYS A 497 3.97 11.38 -11.33
CA LYS A 497 5.19 10.75 -11.86
C LYS A 497 5.73 11.48 -13.09
N TYR A 498 4.87 11.78 -14.07
CA TYR A 498 5.32 12.41 -15.31
C TYR A 498 5.84 13.84 -15.08
N GLY A 499 5.25 14.60 -14.15
CA GLY A 499 5.78 15.91 -13.77
C GLY A 499 7.20 15.84 -13.19
N MET A 500 7.49 14.84 -12.35
CA MET A 500 8.84 14.61 -11.84
C MET A 500 9.81 14.13 -12.93
N ILE A 501 9.37 13.26 -13.85
CA ILE A 501 10.15 12.87 -15.03
C ILE A 501 10.47 14.10 -15.89
N GLU A 502 9.48 14.95 -16.19
CA GLU A 502 9.67 16.15 -17.00
C GLU A 502 10.63 17.14 -16.33
N GLN A 503 10.57 17.31 -15.00
CA GLN A 503 11.53 18.13 -14.25
C GLN A 503 12.97 17.57 -14.34
N VAL A 504 13.20 16.30 -13.99
CA VAL A 504 14.53 15.68 -14.03
C VAL A 504 15.10 15.68 -15.45
N MET A 505 14.28 15.38 -16.46
CA MET A 505 14.70 15.38 -17.85
C MET A 505 15.02 16.79 -18.36
N VAL A 506 14.31 17.83 -17.91
CA VAL A 506 14.69 19.25 -18.15
C VAL A 506 16.04 19.53 -17.51
N ASP A 507 16.21 19.29 -16.21
CA ASP A 507 17.44 19.66 -15.50
C ASP A 507 18.68 18.99 -16.11
N VAL A 508 18.65 17.67 -16.38
CA VAL A 508 19.79 16.98 -17.02
C VAL A 508 19.99 17.42 -18.48
N SER A 509 18.92 17.58 -19.27
CA SER A 509 19.07 17.98 -20.70
C SER A 509 19.68 19.37 -20.87
N ASN A 510 19.42 20.30 -19.94
CA ASN A 510 19.99 21.64 -20.00
C ASN A 510 21.40 21.70 -19.36
N GLN A 511 21.74 20.80 -18.44
CA GLN A 511 23.13 20.66 -17.96
C GLN A 511 24.06 20.06 -19.02
N VAL A 512 23.66 18.97 -19.68
CA VAL A 512 24.44 18.33 -20.76
C VAL A 512 24.44 19.20 -22.01
N GLY A 513 23.28 19.73 -22.40
CA GLY A 513 23.07 20.38 -23.69
C GLY A 513 22.81 19.37 -24.82
N LEU A 514 22.59 19.88 -26.02
CA LEU A 514 22.34 19.07 -27.22
C LEU A 514 23.08 19.63 -28.44
N ASP A 515 23.89 18.79 -29.08
CA ASP A 515 24.53 19.05 -30.37
C ASP A 515 23.50 18.95 -31.50
N ILE A 516 23.22 20.08 -32.15
CA ILE A 516 22.23 20.18 -33.22
C ILE A 516 22.65 19.41 -34.48
N ASN A 517 23.92 19.47 -34.87
CA ASN A 517 24.40 18.91 -36.14
C ASN A 517 24.55 17.39 -36.05
N LEU A 518 24.96 16.88 -34.89
CA LEU A 518 24.93 15.45 -34.59
C LEU A 518 23.49 14.92 -34.52
N ALA A 519 22.59 15.61 -33.82
CA ALA A 519 21.17 15.22 -33.76
C ALA A 519 20.48 15.28 -35.13
N ALA A 520 20.78 16.28 -35.97
CA ALA A 520 20.31 16.38 -37.35
C ALA A 520 20.70 15.18 -38.23
N SER A 521 21.76 14.47 -37.86
CA SER A 521 22.26 13.28 -38.55
C SER A 521 21.65 11.97 -38.02
N HIS A 522 21.16 11.94 -36.77
CA HIS A 522 20.74 10.72 -36.05
C HIS A 522 19.44 10.93 -35.26
N GLU A 523 18.32 10.34 -35.72
CA GLU A 523 16.97 10.65 -35.19
C GLU A 523 16.84 10.47 -33.66
N TRP A 524 17.47 9.43 -33.11
CA TRP A 524 17.35 9.10 -31.68
C TRP A 524 18.01 10.14 -30.76
N LEU A 525 18.99 10.90 -31.26
CA LEU A 525 19.63 11.99 -30.53
C LEU A 525 18.80 13.27 -30.47
N PHE A 526 17.69 13.37 -31.24
CA PHE A 526 16.74 14.47 -31.09
C PHE A 526 15.84 14.36 -29.86
N CYS A 527 15.71 13.19 -29.24
CA CYS A 527 14.70 12.97 -28.20
C CYS A 527 14.84 13.88 -26.95
N PRO A 528 16.04 14.30 -26.49
CA PRO A 528 16.19 15.30 -25.43
C PRO A 528 15.73 16.72 -25.81
N LEU A 529 15.59 17.05 -27.10
CA LEU A 529 15.24 18.40 -27.57
C LEU A 529 13.92 18.92 -26.99
N GLN A 530 12.98 18.03 -26.64
CA GLN A 530 11.72 18.42 -25.99
C GLN A 530 11.89 19.01 -24.59
N PHE A 531 13.00 18.69 -23.91
CA PHE A 531 13.31 19.13 -22.54
C PHE A 531 14.24 20.36 -22.49
N ILE A 532 14.77 20.80 -23.63
CA ILE A 532 15.53 22.06 -23.70
C ILE A 532 14.61 23.25 -23.36
N SER A 533 15.14 24.14 -22.52
CA SER A 533 14.42 25.25 -21.89
C SER A 533 13.60 26.08 -22.87
N GLY A 534 12.28 26.08 -22.67
CA GLY A 534 11.34 26.84 -23.48
C GLY A 534 10.88 26.17 -24.78
N LEU A 535 11.41 25.00 -25.18
CA LEU A 535 10.89 24.25 -26.32
C LEU A 535 9.59 23.50 -25.98
N GLY A 536 9.68 22.39 -25.24
CA GLY A 536 8.57 21.44 -25.10
C GLY A 536 8.32 20.63 -26.38
N PRO A 537 7.59 19.50 -26.30
CA PRO A 537 7.48 18.52 -27.39
C PRO A 537 6.95 19.10 -28.70
N ARG A 538 5.99 20.05 -28.65
CA ARG A 538 5.42 20.68 -29.86
C ARG A 538 6.41 21.57 -30.60
N LYS A 539 7.30 22.29 -29.91
CA LYS A 539 8.30 23.16 -30.56
C LYS A 539 9.52 22.35 -30.98
N ALA A 540 9.96 21.39 -30.15
CA ALA A 540 11.04 20.46 -30.51
C ALA A 540 10.70 19.70 -31.81
N ALA A 541 9.51 19.10 -31.91
CA ALA A 541 9.05 18.43 -33.14
C ALA A 541 8.81 19.40 -34.32
N SER A 542 8.77 20.72 -34.10
CA SER A 542 8.76 21.71 -35.19
C SER A 542 10.17 22.13 -35.62
N LEU A 543 11.08 22.26 -34.65
CA LEU A 543 12.49 22.57 -34.86
C LEU A 543 13.20 21.40 -35.55
N GLN A 544 13.05 20.16 -35.07
CA GLN A 544 13.56 18.94 -35.68
C GLN A 544 13.25 18.85 -37.19
N ARG A 545 11.98 19.05 -37.58
CA ARG A 545 11.56 19.06 -39.00
C ARG A 545 12.11 20.24 -39.83
N SER A 546 12.59 21.29 -39.17
CA SER A 546 13.26 22.44 -39.77
C SER A 546 14.77 22.15 -39.95
N LEU A 547 15.40 21.56 -38.92
CA LEU A 547 16.80 21.15 -38.90
C LEU A 547 17.11 20.06 -39.93
N VAL A 548 16.34 18.96 -39.91
CA VAL A 548 16.47 17.83 -40.86
C VAL A 548 16.25 18.27 -42.32
N ARG A 549 15.55 19.40 -42.55
CA ARG A 549 15.40 19.98 -43.90
C ARG A 549 16.60 20.81 -44.34
N ALA A 550 17.30 21.46 -43.41
CA ALA A 550 18.48 22.28 -43.71
C ALA A 550 19.78 21.47 -43.74
N GLY A 551 19.85 20.35 -43.00
CA GLY A 551 20.99 19.44 -42.96
C GLY A 551 22.13 19.89 -42.03
N THR A 552 22.47 21.19 -42.03
CA THR A 552 23.56 21.76 -41.23
C THR A 552 23.24 23.15 -40.71
N ILE A 553 23.61 23.46 -39.47
CA ILE A 553 23.68 24.83 -38.92
C ILE A 553 25.15 25.22 -38.71
N PHE A 554 25.46 26.49 -38.97
CA PHE A 554 26.81 27.06 -38.79
C PHE A 554 26.88 28.13 -37.69
N THR A 555 25.76 28.77 -37.33
CA THR A 555 25.69 29.56 -36.10
C THR A 555 24.35 29.42 -35.37
N ARG A 556 24.38 29.54 -34.05
CA ARG A 556 23.20 29.72 -33.20
C ARG A 556 22.27 30.82 -33.72
N LYS A 557 22.75 31.86 -34.40
CA LYS A 557 21.90 32.93 -34.97
C LYS A 557 20.88 32.40 -35.99
N ASP A 558 21.20 31.32 -36.71
CA ASP A 558 20.33 30.68 -37.71
C ASP A 558 19.03 30.12 -37.10
N LEU A 559 19.09 29.71 -35.83
CA LEU A 559 17.94 29.22 -35.06
C LEU A 559 16.83 30.27 -34.96
N LEU A 560 17.22 31.54 -34.80
CA LEU A 560 16.31 32.69 -34.73
C LEU A 560 15.82 33.14 -36.12
N THR A 561 16.71 33.18 -37.11
CA THR A 561 16.45 33.78 -38.43
C THR A 561 15.87 32.78 -39.44
N ALA A 562 16.52 31.64 -39.65
CA ALA A 562 16.14 30.64 -40.64
C ALA A 562 15.13 29.61 -40.09
N HIS A 563 15.29 29.19 -38.83
CA HIS A 563 14.43 28.17 -38.22
C HIS A 563 13.23 28.74 -37.43
N GLY A 564 13.15 30.06 -37.27
CA GLY A 564 11.95 30.75 -36.77
C GLY A 564 11.66 30.61 -35.27
N LEU A 565 12.68 30.32 -34.44
CA LEU A 565 12.51 30.29 -32.99
C LEU A 565 12.23 31.69 -32.43
N GLY A 566 10.97 31.95 -32.08
CA GLY A 566 10.54 33.26 -31.57
C GLY A 566 11.38 33.73 -30.36
N LYS A 567 11.78 35.01 -30.35
CA LYS A 567 12.82 35.60 -29.47
C LYS A 567 12.86 35.13 -28.01
N LYS A 568 11.71 34.95 -27.34
CA LYS A 568 11.68 34.44 -25.94
C LYS A 568 12.11 32.98 -25.83
N VAL A 569 11.77 32.14 -26.80
CA VAL A 569 12.18 30.73 -26.85
C VAL A 569 13.68 30.64 -27.18
N PHE A 570 14.16 31.49 -28.09
CA PHE A 570 15.59 31.61 -28.39
C PHE A 570 16.41 31.92 -27.13
N VAL A 571 16.10 33.02 -26.44
CA VAL A 571 16.80 33.44 -25.20
C VAL A 571 16.72 32.38 -24.09
N ASN A 572 15.61 31.65 -23.98
CA ASN A 572 15.49 30.60 -22.96
C ASN A 572 16.28 29.33 -23.29
N GLY A 573 16.48 28.99 -24.57
CA GLY A 573 16.97 27.66 -24.97
C GLY A 573 18.36 27.63 -25.63
N VAL A 574 18.82 28.73 -26.24
CA VAL A 574 19.97 28.68 -27.16
C VAL A 574 21.31 28.37 -26.49
N GLY A 575 21.52 28.77 -25.23
CA GLY A 575 22.74 28.44 -24.48
C GLY A 575 22.94 26.94 -24.23
N PHE A 576 21.87 26.14 -24.33
CA PHE A 576 21.88 24.68 -24.18
C PHE A 576 21.95 23.94 -25.52
N LEU A 577 21.91 24.66 -26.63
CA LEU A 577 22.00 24.13 -27.99
C LEU A 577 23.41 24.37 -28.52
N ARG A 578 24.19 23.30 -28.67
CA ARG A 578 25.58 23.32 -29.15
C ARG A 578 25.60 23.26 -30.68
N VAL A 579 26.44 24.08 -31.30
CA VAL A 579 26.70 24.04 -32.75
C VAL A 579 28.20 23.85 -32.95
N ARG A 580 28.58 22.75 -33.59
CA ARG A 580 29.98 22.41 -33.90
C ARG A 580 30.10 21.67 -35.23
N ARG A 581 31.34 21.38 -35.65
CA ARG A 581 31.68 20.62 -36.86
C ARG A 581 31.44 19.10 -36.70
N SER A 582 30.21 18.71 -36.34
CA SER A 582 29.78 17.32 -36.17
C SER A 582 28.76 16.90 -37.25
N GLY A 583 28.54 15.60 -37.40
CA GLY A 583 27.60 15.06 -38.39
C GLY A 583 27.87 15.57 -39.81
N LEU A 584 26.80 15.96 -40.52
CA LEU A 584 26.91 16.55 -41.88
C LEU A 584 27.73 17.85 -41.95
N ALA A 585 27.92 18.56 -40.82
CA ALA A 585 28.72 19.79 -40.79
C ALA A 585 30.24 19.51 -40.75
N ALA A 586 30.67 18.29 -40.39
CA ALA A 586 32.09 17.92 -40.31
C ALA A 586 32.81 18.01 -41.68
N SER A 587 32.10 17.74 -42.78
CA SER A 587 32.61 17.88 -44.15
C SER A 587 32.54 19.30 -44.72
N SER A 588 32.09 20.29 -43.95
CA SER A 588 31.93 21.68 -44.41
C SER A 588 33.14 22.53 -44.03
N SER A 589 33.71 23.23 -45.01
CA SER A 589 34.76 24.24 -44.79
C SER A 589 34.20 25.60 -44.34
N GLN A 590 32.92 25.69 -43.97
CA GLN A 590 32.34 26.94 -43.47
C GLN A 590 32.81 27.25 -42.05
N PHE A 591 32.79 28.54 -41.72
CA PHE A 591 33.10 29.04 -40.40
C PHE A 591 32.01 28.66 -39.39
N ILE A 592 32.43 28.39 -38.14
CA ILE A 592 31.54 28.18 -36.99
C ILE A 592 32.15 28.97 -35.83
N ASP A 593 31.34 29.82 -35.19
CA ASP A 593 31.73 30.63 -34.04
C ASP A 593 32.13 29.71 -32.87
N LEU A 594 33.37 29.84 -32.38
CA LEU A 594 33.89 29.01 -31.29
C LEU A 594 33.09 29.16 -29.98
N LEU A 595 32.36 30.26 -29.80
CA LEU A 595 31.46 30.45 -28.66
C LEU A 595 30.13 29.67 -28.80
N ASP A 596 29.72 29.32 -30.03
CA ASP A 596 28.55 28.46 -30.27
C ASP A 596 28.82 26.99 -29.84
N ASP A 597 30.09 26.63 -29.65
CA ASP A 597 30.60 25.39 -29.03
C ASP A 597 30.77 25.51 -27.50
N THR A 598 30.10 26.46 -26.84
CA THR A 598 30.14 26.63 -25.37
C THR A 598 28.76 26.89 -24.75
N ARG A 599 28.59 26.67 -23.44
CA ARG A 599 27.38 27.08 -22.69
C ARG A 599 27.26 28.60 -22.49
N ILE A 600 28.21 29.40 -22.97
CA ILE A 600 28.12 30.86 -22.92
C ILE A 600 26.88 31.27 -23.72
N HIS A 601 26.00 32.09 -23.12
CA HIS A 601 24.81 32.57 -23.82
C HIS A 601 25.18 33.72 -24.77
N PRO A 602 24.61 33.82 -26.00
CA PRO A 602 24.90 34.89 -26.95
C PRO A 602 24.76 36.33 -26.44
N GLU A 603 24.01 36.58 -25.35
CA GLU A 603 23.98 37.89 -24.69
C GLU A 603 25.34 38.31 -24.07
N SER A 604 26.21 37.34 -23.81
CA SER A 604 27.48 37.49 -23.08
C SER A 604 28.70 37.24 -23.96
N TYR A 605 28.56 37.06 -25.28
CA TYR A 605 29.69 36.86 -26.19
C TYR A 605 30.67 38.05 -26.14
N GLY A 606 30.15 39.28 -26.13
CA GLY A 606 30.99 40.48 -25.93
C GLY A 606 31.72 40.53 -24.58
N LEU A 607 31.24 39.83 -23.54
CA LEU A 607 31.97 39.70 -22.27
C LEU A 607 33.11 38.68 -22.37
N ALA A 608 32.92 37.61 -23.14
CA ALA A 608 33.93 36.59 -23.40
C ALA A 608 35.03 37.11 -24.35
N GLN A 609 34.64 37.81 -25.42
CA GLN A 609 35.55 38.46 -26.37
C GLN A 609 36.40 39.55 -25.70
N GLU A 610 35.81 40.39 -24.84
CA GLU A 610 36.58 41.38 -24.07
C GLU A 610 37.57 40.71 -23.11
N LEU A 611 37.14 39.68 -22.39
CA LEU A 611 38.01 38.93 -21.48
C LEU A 611 39.18 38.26 -22.22
N ALA A 612 38.91 37.65 -23.37
CA ALA A 612 39.94 37.04 -24.19
C ALA A 612 40.92 38.07 -24.76
N LYS A 613 40.43 39.22 -25.25
CA LYS A 613 41.29 40.31 -25.73
C LYS A 613 42.20 40.87 -24.63
N ASP A 614 41.68 41.08 -23.42
CA ASP A 614 42.51 41.55 -22.30
C ASP A 614 43.62 40.55 -21.93
N LEU A 615 43.32 39.24 -21.95
CA LEU A 615 44.30 38.18 -21.67
C LEU A 615 45.33 38.03 -22.80
N TYR A 616 44.89 38.08 -24.07
CA TYR A 616 45.74 38.06 -25.25
C TYR A 616 46.74 39.23 -25.25
N ASN A 617 46.25 40.45 -25.00
CA ASN A 617 47.09 41.65 -24.94
C ASN A 617 48.14 41.57 -23.80
N ALA A 618 47.78 40.96 -22.66
CA ALA A 618 48.69 40.78 -21.53
C ALA A 618 49.81 39.74 -21.79
N ASP A 619 49.55 38.73 -22.60
CA ASP A 619 50.51 37.67 -22.97
C ASP A 619 51.41 38.07 -24.16
N VAL A 620 50.84 38.72 -25.19
CA VAL A 620 51.53 39.00 -26.46
C VAL A 620 52.33 40.31 -26.46
N GLN A 621 51.91 41.32 -25.68
CA GLN A 621 52.62 42.61 -25.51
C GLN A 621 52.91 43.41 -26.80
N ASP A 622 52.07 43.28 -27.84
CA ASP A 622 52.20 43.99 -29.12
C ASP A 622 51.02 44.94 -29.39
N ASP A 623 51.30 46.11 -29.97
CA ASP A 623 50.33 47.21 -30.22
C ASP A 623 49.56 46.96 -31.54
N ALA A 624 48.88 45.82 -31.65
CA ALA A 624 48.10 45.44 -32.83
C ALA A 624 46.78 46.24 -32.95
N ASN A 625 46.47 46.72 -34.15
CA ASN A 625 45.29 47.56 -34.44
C ASN A 625 43.95 46.88 -34.14
N ASP A 626 42.93 47.68 -33.81
CA ASP A 626 41.55 47.26 -33.51
C ASP A 626 40.75 46.72 -34.74
N ASP A 627 41.21 45.63 -35.35
CA ASP A 627 40.47 44.86 -36.35
C ASP A 627 39.63 43.74 -35.70
N GLU A 628 38.49 43.36 -36.31
CA GLU A 628 37.58 42.34 -35.73
C GLU A 628 38.25 40.95 -35.61
N ASP A 629 39.19 40.63 -36.51
CA ASP A 629 40.01 39.41 -36.51
C ASP A 629 40.77 39.19 -35.19
N LEU A 630 41.13 40.27 -34.46
CA LEU A 630 41.77 40.16 -33.14
C LEU A 630 40.88 39.44 -32.11
N LEU A 631 39.56 39.60 -32.19
CA LEU A 631 38.65 39.00 -31.21
C LEU A 631 38.52 37.48 -31.40
N GLU A 632 38.64 37.01 -32.64
CA GLU A 632 38.62 35.58 -32.97
C GLU A 632 39.96 34.93 -32.58
N MET A 633 41.09 35.52 -33.01
CA MET A 633 42.43 35.06 -32.63
C MET A 633 42.65 35.08 -31.11
N ALA A 634 42.10 36.06 -30.39
CA ALA A 634 42.17 36.09 -28.92
C ALA A 634 41.39 34.93 -28.28
N ILE A 635 40.23 34.54 -28.83
CA ILE A 635 39.47 33.38 -28.34
C ILE A 635 40.21 32.07 -28.63
N GLU A 636 40.79 31.92 -29.82
CA GLU A 636 41.63 30.76 -30.17
C GLU A 636 42.84 30.64 -29.25
N HIS A 637 43.68 31.69 -29.19
CA HIS A 637 44.89 31.74 -28.36
C HIS A 637 44.61 31.43 -26.88
N VAL A 638 43.49 31.92 -26.33
CA VAL A 638 43.13 31.71 -24.92
C VAL A 638 42.53 30.31 -24.67
N ARG A 639 41.92 29.66 -25.69
CA ARG A 639 41.57 28.23 -25.66
C ARG A 639 42.81 27.32 -25.83
N GLU A 640 43.78 27.70 -26.66
CA GLU A 640 45.07 27.00 -26.81
C GLU A 640 45.96 27.13 -25.56
N LYS A 641 45.78 28.20 -24.78
CA LYS A 641 46.52 28.46 -23.53
C LYS A 641 45.61 28.48 -22.28
N PRO A 642 44.97 27.36 -21.87
CA PRO A 642 44.08 27.33 -20.69
C PRO A 642 44.74 27.72 -19.36
N HIS A 643 46.07 27.78 -19.30
CA HIS A 643 46.79 28.25 -18.12
C HIS A 643 46.53 29.74 -17.84
N LEU A 644 46.39 30.59 -18.87
CA LEU A 644 46.06 32.01 -18.72
C LEU A 644 44.72 32.21 -18.01
N LEU A 645 43.70 31.46 -18.42
CA LEU A 645 42.39 31.41 -17.76
C LEU A 645 42.49 30.87 -16.33
N LYS A 646 43.28 29.82 -16.09
CA LYS A 646 43.45 29.25 -14.74
C LYS A 646 44.13 30.21 -13.76
N THR A 647 44.98 31.13 -14.24
CA THR A 647 45.60 32.19 -13.43
C THR A 647 44.74 33.45 -13.22
N LEU A 648 43.59 33.58 -13.91
CA LEU A 648 42.73 34.75 -13.81
C LEU A 648 41.94 34.81 -12.49
N GLU A 649 42.19 35.83 -11.66
CA GLU A 649 41.31 36.19 -10.54
C GLU A 649 40.07 36.97 -11.02
N VAL A 650 38.97 36.23 -11.25
CA VAL A 650 37.70 36.77 -11.75
C VAL A 650 37.14 37.89 -10.86
N ASP A 651 37.32 37.80 -9.54
CA ASP A 651 36.88 38.83 -8.60
C ASP A 651 37.63 40.17 -8.78
N GLU A 652 38.92 40.15 -9.08
CA GLU A 652 39.72 41.36 -9.33
C GLU A 652 39.36 41.97 -10.68
N TYR A 653 39.26 41.14 -11.72
CA TYR A 653 38.84 41.54 -13.05
C TYR A 653 37.42 42.13 -13.08
N ALA A 654 36.47 41.52 -12.36
CA ALA A 654 35.11 42.04 -12.23
C ALA A 654 35.05 43.37 -11.44
N LYS A 655 36.00 43.63 -10.54
CA LYS A 655 36.13 44.94 -9.87
C LYS A 655 36.71 45.99 -10.82
N SER A 656 37.81 45.70 -11.51
CA SER A 656 38.48 46.66 -12.40
C SER A 656 37.57 47.11 -13.57
N LYS A 657 36.79 46.19 -14.13
CA LYS A 657 35.78 46.47 -15.18
C LYS A 657 34.45 47.02 -14.66
N ASN A 658 34.27 47.24 -13.35
CA ASN A 658 33.01 47.67 -12.71
C ASN A 658 31.81 46.74 -13.00
N ARG A 659 32.04 45.42 -13.01
CA ARG A 659 31.07 44.36 -13.35
C ARG A 659 30.84 43.36 -12.22
N GLN A 660 30.88 43.81 -10.97
CA GLN A 660 30.72 42.95 -9.78
C GLN A 660 29.40 42.14 -9.76
N LYS A 661 28.36 42.58 -10.50
CA LYS A 661 27.10 41.83 -10.68
C LYS A 661 27.17 40.68 -11.70
N LYS A 662 28.31 40.44 -12.33
CA LYS A 662 28.52 39.41 -13.37
C LYS A 662 29.69 38.46 -13.03
N ILE A 663 30.17 38.43 -11.78
CA ILE A 663 31.28 37.55 -11.31
C ILE A 663 31.02 36.09 -11.71
N GLN A 664 29.85 35.52 -11.38
CA GLN A 664 29.51 34.14 -11.74
C GLN A 664 29.38 33.93 -13.25
N THR A 665 28.97 34.96 -14.01
CA THR A 665 28.94 34.88 -15.48
C THR A 665 30.35 34.86 -16.07
N LEU A 666 31.25 35.67 -15.53
CA LEU A 666 32.66 35.72 -15.95
C LEU A 666 33.42 34.44 -15.54
N ASP A 667 33.08 33.83 -14.40
CA ASP A 667 33.65 32.55 -13.99
C ASP A 667 33.14 31.39 -14.86
N ASN A 668 31.84 31.34 -15.17
CA ASN A 668 31.30 30.37 -16.13
C ASN A 668 31.90 30.55 -17.53
N ILE A 669 32.13 31.80 -17.98
CA ILE A 669 32.86 32.09 -19.23
C ILE A 669 34.30 31.57 -19.14
N ARG A 670 35.01 31.81 -18.03
CA ARG A 670 36.38 31.32 -17.80
C ARG A 670 36.46 29.80 -17.87
N LEU A 671 35.51 29.08 -17.27
CA LEU A 671 35.44 27.62 -17.31
C LEU A 671 35.09 27.09 -18.71
N GLU A 672 34.10 27.67 -19.38
CA GLU A 672 33.70 27.26 -20.73
C GLU A 672 34.72 27.64 -21.83
N LEU A 673 35.59 28.62 -21.59
CA LEU A 673 36.77 28.88 -22.43
C LEU A 673 37.96 27.97 -22.09
N ILE A 674 38.01 27.34 -20.91
CA ILE A 674 38.96 26.25 -20.61
C ILE A 674 38.51 24.95 -21.28
N GLN A 675 37.22 24.61 -21.19
CA GLN A 675 36.66 23.38 -21.75
C GLN A 675 35.16 23.56 -22.07
N GLY A 676 34.86 23.95 -23.30
CA GLY A 676 33.50 24.19 -23.79
C GLY A 676 32.62 22.95 -23.70
N PHE A 677 31.39 23.12 -23.18
CA PHE A 677 30.41 22.04 -22.99
C PHE A 677 30.90 20.81 -22.18
N GLN A 678 31.93 20.95 -21.34
CA GLN A 678 32.43 19.86 -20.46
C GLN A 678 31.27 19.10 -19.79
N ASP A 679 31.24 17.77 -19.87
CA ASP A 679 30.19 16.97 -19.25
C ASP A 679 30.41 16.90 -17.73
N TRP A 680 29.40 17.32 -16.96
CA TRP A 680 29.43 17.38 -15.50
C TRP A 680 28.71 16.18 -14.84
N ARG A 681 28.19 15.25 -15.65
CA ARG A 681 27.53 14.03 -15.16
C ARG A 681 28.50 13.12 -14.42
N LYS A 682 27.95 12.22 -13.59
CA LYS A 682 28.76 11.17 -12.96
C LYS A 682 29.33 10.27 -14.08
N GLN A 683 30.63 10.02 -14.08
CA GLN A 683 31.24 9.11 -15.04
C GLN A 683 30.65 7.69 -14.88
N PHE A 684 30.49 6.96 -15.98
CA PHE A 684 29.98 5.59 -15.94
C PHE A 684 30.87 4.69 -15.07
N GLU A 685 30.27 4.06 -14.07
CA GLU A 685 30.89 3.03 -13.24
C GLU A 685 30.33 1.65 -13.63
N GLU A 686 31.21 0.63 -13.65
CA GLU A 686 30.79 -0.74 -13.89
C GLU A 686 30.02 -1.27 -12.67
N PRO A 687 28.89 -2.00 -12.85
CA PRO A 687 28.06 -2.46 -11.74
C PRO A 687 28.83 -3.27 -10.70
N SER A 688 28.57 -2.98 -9.42
CA SER A 688 29.12 -3.74 -8.30
C SER A 688 28.62 -5.19 -8.29
N GLN A 689 29.30 -6.06 -7.54
CA GLN A 689 28.91 -7.47 -7.42
C GLN A 689 27.48 -7.68 -6.87
N ASP A 690 26.99 -6.74 -6.08
CA ASP A 690 25.64 -6.79 -5.51
C ASP A 690 24.60 -6.31 -6.53
N GLU A 691 24.92 -5.32 -7.36
CA GLU A 691 24.10 -4.91 -8.50
C GLU A 691 24.09 -5.95 -9.63
N GLU A 692 25.24 -6.56 -9.97
CA GLU A 692 25.31 -7.73 -10.85
C GLU A 692 24.35 -8.83 -10.33
N PHE A 693 24.37 -9.11 -9.02
CA PHE A 693 23.51 -10.12 -8.41
C PHE A 693 22.01 -9.79 -8.53
N TYR A 694 21.59 -8.56 -8.22
CA TYR A 694 20.17 -8.18 -8.31
C TYR A 694 19.68 -8.08 -9.76
N MET A 695 20.45 -7.51 -10.69
CA MET A 695 20.08 -7.47 -12.12
C MET A 695 19.99 -8.87 -12.76
N ILE A 696 20.82 -9.82 -12.33
CA ILE A 696 20.86 -11.19 -12.88
C ILE A 696 19.88 -12.14 -12.19
N SER A 697 19.39 -11.82 -10.98
CA SER A 697 18.36 -12.59 -10.29
C SER A 697 16.94 -12.07 -10.53
N GLY A 698 16.78 -10.78 -10.81
CA GLY A 698 15.48 -10.10 -10.84
C GLY A 698 14.87 -9.86 -9.44
N GLU A 699 15.61 -10.20 -8.39
CA GLU A 699 15.24 -9.99 -6.99
C GLU A 699 15.69 -8.61 -6.49
N THR A 700 15.22 -8.21 -5.31
CA THR A 700 15.67 -7.01 -4.58
C THR A 700 16.08 -7.38 -3.15
N GLU A 701 16.68 -6.45 -2.41
CA GLU A 701 16.94 -6.63 -0.98
C GLU A 701 15.64 -6.86 -0.19
N ASP A 702 14.53 -6.25 -0.63
CA ASP A 702 13.20 -6.49 -0.05
C ASP A 702 12.73 -7.93 -0.25
N THR A 703 12.90 -8.53 -1.44
CA THR A 703 12.37 -9.87 -1.72
C THR A 703 13.30 -10.99 -1.26
N LEU A 704 14.61 -10.81 -1.41
CA LEU A 704 15.63 -11.82 -1.12
C LEU A 704 16.68 -11.33 -0.10
N ALA A 705 16.32 -11.40 1.18
CA ALA A 705 17.19 -11.10 2.33
C ALA A 705 17.40 -12.33 3.22
N GLU A 706 18.49 -12.30 4.00
CA GLU A 706 18.72 -13.30 5.05
C GLU A 706 17.57 -13.28 6.07
N GLY A 707 17.13 -14.45 6.52
CA GLY A 707 15.97 -14.60 7.38
C GLY A 707 14.59 -14.52 6.70
N ARG A 708 14.46 -14.18 5.41
CA ARG A 708 13.20 -14.34 4.65
C ARG A 708 12.79 -15.81 4.55
N ILE A 709 11.49 -16.08 4.46
CA ILE A 709 10.94 -17.40 4.14
C ILE A 709 10.62 -17.44 2.64
N VAL A 710 11.05 -18.50 1.95
CA VAL A 710 10.91 -18.71 0.50
C VAL A 710 10.50 -20.15 0.20
N GLN A 711 9.86 -20.37 -0.96
CA GLN A 711 9.66 -21.72 -1.49
C GLN A 711 10.83 -22.12 -2.40
N ALA A 712 11.31 -23.34 -2.26
CA ALA A 712 12.40 -23.89 -3.06
C ALA A 712 12.06 -25.31 -3.54
N THR A 713 12.14 -25.53 -4.85
CA THR A 713 11.89 -26.85 -5.46
C THR A 713 13.20 -27.65 -5.49
N VAL A 714 13.20 -28.86 -4.91
CA VAL A 714 14.33 -29.79 -4.94
C VAL A 714 14.60 -30.22 -6.38
N ARG A 715 15.82 -29.99 -6.87
CA ARG A 715 16.25 -30.36 -8.23
C ARG A 715 17.18 -31.57 -8.26
N ARG A 716 17.96 -31.79 -7.20
CA ARG A 716 18.86 -32.96 -7.07
C ARG A 716 19.23 -33.20 -5.62
N VAL A 717 19.09 -34.44 -5.15
CA VAL A 717 19.48 -34.82 -3.78
C VAL A 717 20.82 -35.57 -3.77
N GLN A 718 21.60 -35.36 -2.72
CA GLN A 718 22.85 -36.06 -2.40
C GLN A 718 22.84 -36.37 -0.90
N PRO A 719 23.55 -37.41 -0.41
CA PRO A 719 23.45 -37.85 0.98
C PRO A 719 23.58 -36.77 2.06
N GLN A 720 24.43 -35.76 1.82
CA GLN A 720 24.73 -34.68 2.76
C GLN A 720 24.14 -33.31 2.35
N ARG A 721 23.49 -33.19 1.18
CA ARG A 721 22.88 -31.93 0.71
C ARG A 721 21.81 -32.12 -0.36
N ALA A 722 20.75 -31.33 -0.32
CA ALA A 722 19.85 -31.13 -1.44
C ALA A 722 20.22 -29.83 -2.21
N ILE A 723 20.19 -29.93 -3.54
CA ILE A 723 20.27 -28.78 -4.45
C ILE A 723 18.84 -28.44 -4.84
N CYS A 724 18.41 -27.25 -4.45
CA CYS A 724 17.09 -26.71 -4.75
C CYS A 724 17.20 -25.55 -5.74
N VAL A 725 16.07 -25.10 -6.28
CA VAL A 725 15.95 -23.88 -7.08
C VAL A 725 14.76 -23.07 -6.55
N LEU A 726 14.99 -21.79 -6.30
CA LEU A 726 13.97 -20.81 -5.90
C LEU A 726 13.14 -20.39 -7.13
N GLU A 727 12.00 -19.73 -6.94
CA GLU A 727 11.17 -19.26 -8.05
C GLU A 727 11.91 -18.29 -9.00
N SER A 728 12.85 -17.51 -8.47
CA SER A 728 13.79 -16.64 -9.23
C SER A 728 14.82 -17.38 -10.08
N GLY A 729 14.87 -18.72 -10.02
CA GLY A 729 15.90 -19.52 -10.69
C GLY A 729 17.25 -19.57 -9.96
N LEU A 730 17.41 -18.84 -8.84
CA LEU A 730 18.61 -18.93 -7.99
C LEU A 730 18.77 -20.33 -7.40
N THR A 731 20.03 -20.74 -7.20
CA THR A 731 20.36 -22.09 -6.72
C THR A 731 20.36 -22.13 -5.19
N GLY A 732 19.42 -22.87 -4.62
CA GLY A 732 19.34 -23.15 -3.19
C GLY A 732 20.24 -24.30 -2.76
N MET A 733 20.94 -24.15 -1.64
CA MET A 733 21.75 -25.17 -0.98
C MET A 733 21.14 -25.48 0.39
N LEU A 734 20.58 -26.69 0.55
CA LEU A 734 20.06 -27.20 1.82
C LEU A 734 21.00 -28.31 2.31
N THR A 735 21.62 -28.15 3.48
CA THR A 735 22.49 -29.17 4.07
C THR A 735 21.67 -30.22 4.82
N ARG A 736 22.26 -31.39 5.09
CA ARG A 736 21.62 -32.41 5.94
C ARG A 736 21.43 -31.92 7.38
N GLU A 737 22.35 -31.10 7.87
CA GLU A 737 22.29 -30.45 9.17
C GLU A 737 21.13 -29.45 9.26
N ASP A 738 20.85 -28.70 8.18
CA ASP A 738 19.86 -27.62 8.14
C ASP A 738 18.45 -28.09 7.73
N TYR A 739 18.24 -29.39 7.46
CA TYR A 739 16.93 -29.92 7.07
C TYR A 739 15.94 -30.06 8.25
N THR A 740 16.41 -30.46 9.43
CA THR A 740 15.58 -30.65 10.62
C THR A 740 16.40 -30.46 11.89
N ASP A 741 15.75 -30.19 13.02
CA ASP A 741 16.42 -30.02 14.32
C ASP A 741 17.10 -31.33 14.77
N ASP A 742 16.40 -32.46 14.61
CA ASP A 742 16.90 -33.81 14.89
C ASP A 742 17.75 -34.39 13.73
N TRP A 743 18.57 -33.55 13.09
CA TRP A 743 19.42 -33.93 11.94
C TRP A 743 20.37 -35.11 12.20
N ARG A 744 20.58 -35.48 13.47
CA ARG A 744 21.37 -36.65 13.88
C ARG A 744 20.65 -37.98 13.61
N GLU A 745 19.33 -37.98 13.52
CA GLU A 745 18.52 -39.16 13.14
C GLU A 745 18.41 -39.33 11.61
N VAL A 746 18.73 -38.29 10.84
CA VAL A 746 18.75 -38.33 9.37
C VAL A 746 20.15 -38.69 8.89
N THR A 747 20.38 -39.96 8.56
CA THR A 747 21.64 -40.46 7.98
C THR A 747 21.88 -39.97 6.55
N ASP A 748 20.82 -39.93 5.74
CA ASP A 748 20.86 -39.61 4.32
C ASP A 748 19.62 -38.79 3.91
N LEU A 749 19.80 -37.68 3.18
CA LEU A 749 18.67 -36.87 2.68
C LEU A 749 17.84 -37.56 1.59
N THR A 750 18.41 -38.52 0.84
CA THR A 750 17.72 -39.23 -0.26
C THR A 750 16.62 -40.17 0.25
N GLU A 751 16.59 -40.50 1.54
CA GLU A 751 15.48 -41.23 2.18
C GLU A 751 14.29 -40.32 2.54
N LYS A 752 14.47 -38.99 2.49
CA LYS A 752 13.50 -37.99 2.97
C LYS A 752 13.03 -37.01 1.90
N LEU A 753 13.89 -36.71 0.92
CA LEU A 753 13.66 -35.73 -0.14
C LEU A 753 13.80 -36.38 -1.53
N HIS A 754 12.90 -36.02 -2.42
CA HIS A 754 12.84 -36.48 -3.81
C HIS A 754 12.99 -35.30 -4.77
N GLU A 755 13.42 -35.58 -6.00
CA GLU A 755 13.50 -34.55 -7.04
C GLU A 755 12.09 -34.13 -7.48
N GLY A 756 11.78 -32.84 -7.33
CA GLY A 756 10.45 -32.27 -7.53
C GLY A 756 9.72 -31.84 -6.25
N ASP A 757 10.20 -32.23 -5.06
CA ASP A 757 9.59 -31.80 -3.79
C ASP A 757 9.70 -30.27 -3.62
N ILE A 758 8.61 -29.64 -3.16
CA ILE A 758 8.59 -28.20 -2.85
C ILE A 758 8.74 -28.03 -1.34
N LEU A 759 9.78 -27.33 -0.92
CA LEU A 759 10.10 -27.07 0.48
C LEU A 759 9.86 -25.60 0.82
N THR A 760 9.23 -25.34 1.96
CA THR A 760 9.22 -24.02 2.59
C THR A 760 10.50 -23.90 3.43
N CYS A 761 11.37 -22.98 3.03
CA CYS A 761 12.69 -22.80 3.61
C CYS A 761 12.85 -21.38 4.15
N ARG A 762 13.71 -21.21 5.16
CA ARG A 762 14.24 -19.90 5.53
C ARG A 762 15.61 -19.69 4.87
N ILE A 763 15.86 -18.48 4.37
CA ILE A 763 17.20 -18.08 3.91
C ILE A 763 18.11 -17.96 5.13
N LYS A 764 19.20 -18.74 5.11
CA LYS A 764 20.23 -18.78 6.15
C LYS A 764 21.40 -17.86 5.85
N SER A 765 21.83 -17.80 4.59
CA SER A 765 22.74 -16.76 4.08
C SER A 765 22.78 -16.70 2.55
N ILE A 766 23.27 -15.59 1.97
CA ILE A 766 23.32 -15.37 0.52
C ILE A 766 24.77 -15.17 0.05
N GLN A 767 25.28 -16.07 -0.81
CA GLN A 767 26.56 -15.90 -1.51
C GLN A 767 26.31 -15.22 -2.87
N LYS A 768 26.17 -13.88 -2.84
CA LYS A 768 25.93 -13.04 -4.03
C LYS A 768 26.94 -13.36 -5.15
N ASN A 769 28.24 -13.44 -4.80
CA ASN A 769 29.36 -13.78 -5.70
C ASN A 769 29.29 -15.14 -6.44
N ARG A 770 28.40 -16.04 -6.03
CA ARG A 770 28.22 -17.38 -6.60
C ARG A 770 26.78 -17.67 -7.01
N TYR A 771 25.89 -16.68 -6.86
CA TYR A 771 24.45 -16.80 -7.13
C TYR A 771 23.80 -17.99 -6.38
N GLN A 772 24.27 -18.22 -5.14
CA GLN A 772 23.88 -19.35 -4.28
C GLN A 772 23.25 -18.87 -2.97
N VAL A 773 22.12 -19.47 -2.60
CA VAL A 773 21.36 -19.16 -1.40
C VAL A 773 21.39 -20.37 -0.47
N PHE A 774 21.85 -20.20 0.77
CA PHE A 774 21.83 -21.27 1.77
C PHE A 774 20.48 -21.27 2.49
N LEU A 775 19.92 -22.46 2.69
CA LEU A 775 18.55 -22.67 3.17
C LEU A 775 18.53 -23.52 4.44
N THR A 776 17.58 -23.26 5.32
CA THR A 776 17.24 -24.10 6.48
C THR A 776 15.73 -24.41 6.50
N CYS A 777 15.38 -25.63 6.89
CA CYS A 777 14.02 -26.12 7.09
C CYS A 777 13.73 -26.45 8.57
N ARG A 778 14.70 -26.22 9.47
CA ARG A 778 14.56 -26.51 10.91
C ARG A 778 13.36 -25.81 11.52
N GLU A 779 12.62 -26.50 12.38
CA GLU A 779 11.45 -25.91 13.01
C GLU A 779 11.85 -24.84 14.04
N SER A 780 13.01 -24.99 14.69
CA SER A 780 13.60 -23.94 15.52
C SER A 780 13.89 -22.67 14.72
N ASP A 781 14.62 -22.76 13.59
CA ASP A 781 14.95 -21.62 12.73
C ASP A 781 13.70 -20.96 12.14
N MET A 782 12.68 -21.75 11.77
CA MET A 782 11.41 -21.25 11.24
C MET A 782 10.56 -20.52 12.30
N ARG A 783 10.65 -20.92 13.59
CA ARG A 783 9.96 -20.25 14.71
C ARG A 783 10.74 -19.05 15.29
N ASN A 784 12.04 -18.95 15.04
CA ASN A 784 12.93 -18.04 15.74
C ASN A 784 12.98 -16.63 15.09
N ASN A 785 12.09 -15.72 15.49
CA ASN A 785 11.99 -14.38 14.90
C ASN A 785 13.19 -13.42 15.16
N ARG A 786 14.29 -13.89 15.77
CA ARG A 786 15.50 -13.09 16.08
C ARG A 786 16.23 -12.50 14.87
N TYR A 787 15.95 -12.98 13.66
CA TYR A 787 16.47 -12.41 12.41
C TYR A 787 15.59 -11.26 11.85
N GLN A 788 14.67 -10.71 12.64
CA GLN A 788 14.23 -9.34 12.41
C GLN A 788 15.44 -8.40 12.60
N ASN A 789 15.76 -7.58 11.60
CA ASN A 789 16.82 -6.57 11.72
C ASN A 789 16.40 -5.48 12.72
N TYR A 790 16.76 -5.70 13.99
CA TYR A 790 16.56 -4.80 15.13
C TYR A 790 17.18 -3.40 14.98
N GLN A 791 17.91 -3.15 13.88
CA GLN A 791 18.64 -1.91 13.63
C GLN A 791 17.78 -0.76 13.06
N ASN A 792 16.54 -1.02 12.60
CA ASN A 792 15.73 0.00 11.91
C ASN A 792 14.21 -0.10 12.17
N MET A 793 13.79 -0.51 13.38
CA MET A 793 12.40 -0.35 13.81
C MET A 793 12.14 1.08 14.30
N ASP A 794 10.95 1.61 14.01
CA ASP A 794 10.54 2.96 14.39
C ASP A 794 10.58 3.14 15.93
N PRO A 795 11.15 4.23 16.48
CA PRO A 795 11.20 4.47 17.93
C PRO A 795 9.83 4.46 18.64
N TYR A 796 8.74 4.69 17.91
CA TYR A 796 7.36 4.68 18.41
C TYR A 796 6.67 3.31 18.23
N TYR A 797 7.39 2.26 17.79
CA TYR A 797 6.86 0.93 17.55
C TYR A 797 6.83 0.08 18.83
N HIS A 798 5.62 -0.32 19.26
CA HIS A 798 5.39 -0.99 20.53
C HIS A 798 4.44 -2.20 20.36
N GLU A 799 5.01 -3.36 20.03
CA GLU A 799 4.30 -4.64 19.87
C GLU A 799 3.41 -4.96 21.09
N ASP A 800 2.08 -4.89 20.92
CA ASP A 800 1.13 -5.13 22.01
C ASP A 800 0.89 -6.63 22.23
N ARG A 801 1.84 -7.29 22.89
CA ARG A 801 1.78 -8.72 23.24
C ARG A 801 0.58 -9.10 24.12
N SER A 802 -0.09 -8.14 24.76
CA SER A 802 -1.29 -8.42 25.58
C SER A 802 -2.51 -8.77 24.72
N SER A 803 -2.59 -8.20 23.50
CA SER A 803 -3.70 -8.43 22.57
C SER A 803 -3.83 -9.91 22.20
N LEU A 804 -2.74 -10.54 21.76
CA LEU A 804 -2.71 -11.95 21.35
C LEU A 804 -3.14 -12.92 22.46
N GLN A 805 -2.78 -12.64 23.72
CA GLN A 805 -3.20 -13.48 24.86
C GLN A 805 -4.71 -13.32 25.12
N ASN A 806 -5.20 -12.09 25.13
CA ASN A 806 -6.62 -11.80 25.31
C ASN A 806 -7.49 -12.35 24.17
N GLU A 807 -7.07 -12.21 22.91
CA GLU A 807 -7.79 -12.79 21.76
C GLU A 807 -7.77 -14.32 21.77
N GLN A 808 -6.64 -14.96 22.09
CA GLN A 808 -6.57 -16.42 22.21
C GLN A 808 -7.42 -16.95 23.37
N GLU A 809 -7.49 -16.23 24.51
CA GLU A 809 -8.45 -16.55 25.57
C GLU A 809 -9.89 -16.37 25.10
N LYS A 810 -10.22 -15.28 24.40
CA LYS A 810 -11.58 -14.98 23.94
C LYS A 810 -12.07 -16.03 22.94
N VAL A 811 -11.25 -16.39 21.97
CA VAL A 811 -11.53 -17.46 20.98
C VAL A 811 -11.56 -18.85 21.63
N ARG A 812 -10.80 -19.10 22.71
CA ARG A 812 -10.95 -20.31 23.54
C ARG A 812 -12.31 -20.32 24.24
N LYS A 813 -12.64 -19.25 24.97
CA LYS A 813 -13.90 -19.09 25.73
C LYS A 813 -15.12 -19.20 24.80
N GLU A 814 -15.08 -18.62 23.61
CA GLU A 814 -16.13 -18.75 22.59
C GLU A 814 -16.23 -20.18 22.02
N LYS A 815 -15.10 -20.86 21.76
CA LYS A 815 -15.11 -22.29 21.35
C LYS A 815 -15.59 -23.23 22.47
N GLU A 816 -15.44 -22.86 23.73
CA GLU A 816 -16.00 -23.59 24.88
C GLU A 816 -17.49 -23.30 25.10
N LEU A 817 -17.94 -22.05 24.91
CA LEU A 817 -19.36 -21.68 24.93
C LEU A 817 -20.13 -22.36 23.80
N ALA A 818 -19.58 -22.37 22.58
CA ALA A 818 -20.17 -23.04 21.41
C ALA A 818 -20.37 -24.56 21.61
N ARG A 819 -19.62 -25.20 22.52
CA ARG A 819 -19.79 -26.62 22.88
C ARG A 819 -20.98 -26.90 23.79
N LYS A 820 -21.62 -25.88 24.39
CA LYS A 820 -22.73 -26.06 25.35
C LYS A 820 -24.13 -26.17 24.72
N HIS A 821 -24.32 -25.66 23.50
CA HIS A 821 -25.64 -25.70 22.86
C HIS A 821 -25.94 -27.03 22.17
N PHE A 822 -27.00 -27.71 22.63
CA PHE A 822 -27.65 -28.79 21.88
C PHE A 822 -28.48 -28.22 20.72
N LYS A 823 -28.87 -29.06 19.74
CA LYS A 823 -29.81 -28.67 18.69
C LYS A 823 -31.26 -28.99 19.13
N PRO A 824 -32.18 -28.01 19.19
CA PRO A 824 -33.58 -28.26 19.52
C PRO A 824 -34.24 -29.29 18.58
N ARG A 825 -35.20 -30.05 19.12
CA ARG A 825 -35.84 -31.21 18.50
C ARG A 825 -37.30 -30.91 18.20
N MET A 826 -37.82 -31.52 17.14
CA MET A 826 -39.24 -31.50 16.79
C MET A 826 -39.92 -32.77 17.30
N ILE A 827 -40.05 -32.86 18.63
CA ILE A 827 -40.68 -33.97 19.34
C ILE A 827 -41.79 -33.38 20.22
N VAL A 828 -43.01 -33.90 20.09
CA VAL A 828 -44.18 -33.49 20.86
C VAL A 828 -44.55 -34.67 21.76
N HIS A 829 -44.17 -34.60 23.04
CA HIS A 829 -44.43 -35.65 24.02
C HIS A 829 -44.48 -35.03 25.43
N PRO A 830 -45.41 -35.42 26.33
CA PRO A 830 -45.54 -34.78 27.65
C PRO A 830 -44.30 -34.89 28.55
N ARG A 831 -43.47 -35.92 28.36
CA ARG A 831 -42.21 -36.11 29.08
C ARG A 831 -40.98 -35.57 28.34
N PHE A 832 -41.14 -34.85 27.23
CA PHE A 832 -40.03 -34.29 26.45
C PHE A 832 -39.97 -32.75 26.50
N GLN A 833 -38.78 -32.18 26.75
CA GLN A 833 -38.53 -30.74 26.57
C GLN A 833 -37.16 -30.45 25.95
N ASN A 834 -37.06 -29.35 25.20
CA ASN A 834 -35.83 -28.83 24.62
C ASN A 834 -35.05 -27.98 25.64
N ILE A 835 -34.43 -28.63 26.62
CA ILE A 835 -33.67 -27.98 27.71
C ILE A 835 -32.28 -28.60 27.89
N THR A 836 -31.34 -27.86 28.49
CA THR A 836 -29.98 -28.33 28.81
C THR A 836 -29.96 -29.37 29.93
N ALA A 837 -28.77 -29.88 30.26
CA ALA A 837 -28.59 -30.76 31.41
C ALA A 837 -28.88 -30.03 32.74
N ASP A 838 -28.49 -28.77 32.83
CA ASP A 838 -28.55 -27.97 34.05
C ASP A 838 -29.99 -27.47 34.29
N GLU A 839 -30.64 -26.93 33.25
CA GLU A 839 -32.07 -26.61 33.24
C GLU A 839 -32.95 -27.82 33.60
N ALA A 840 -32.58 -29.03 33.19
CA ALA A 840 -33.31 -30.26 33.53
C ALA A 840 -33.10 -30.73 34.97
N MET A 841 -32.03 -30.31 35.64
CA MET A 841 -31.85 -30.52 37.09
C MET A 841 -32.61 -29.45 37.88
N GLU A 842 -32.63 -28.21 37.40
CA GLU A 842 -33.43 -27.11 37.96
C GLU A 842 -34.94 -27.40 37.88
N PHE A 843 -35.45 -27.82 36.72
CA PHE A 843 -36.86 -28.22 36.50
C PHE A 843 -37.30 -29.48 37.27
N LEU A 844 -36.35 -30.22 37.88
CA LEU A 844 -36.65 -31.33 38.77
C LEU A 844 -36.36 -30.99 40.25
N SER A 845 -35.85 -29.80 40.56
CA SER A 845 -35.39 -29.45 41.92
C SER A 845 -36.53 -29.31 42.93
N ASP A 846 -37.68 -28.82 42.50
CA ASP A 846 -38.91 -28.67 43.28
C ASP A 846 -39.76 -29.95 43.38
N LYS A 847 -39.50 -30.94 42.52
CA LYS A 847 -40.37 -32.13 42.36
C LYS A 847 -40.01 -33.34 43.23
N ASP A 848 -40.93 -34.29 43.34
CA ASP A 848 -40.75 -35.53 44.10
C ASP A 848 -39.70 -36.50 43.51
N PRO A 849 -38.98 -37.27 44.35
CA PRO A 849 -38.14 -38.39 43.89
C PRO A 849 -38.92 -39.43 43.05
N GLY A 850 -38.33 -39.80 41.92
CA GLY A 850 -38.94 -40.64 40.89
C GLY A 850 -39.51 -39.87 39.70
N GLU A 851 -39.64 -38.55 39.79
CA GLU A 851 -40.05 -37.72 38.65
C GLU A 851 -38.93 -37.58 37.62
N SER A 852 -39.29 -37.54 36.33
CA SER A 852 -38.32 -37.59 35.22
C SER A 852 -38.74 -36.82 33.96
N ILE A 853 -37.74 -36.52 33.13
CA ILE A 853 -37.86 -35.80 31.87
C ILE A 853 -36.84 -36.31 30.83
N VAL A 854 -37.26 -36.36 29.57
CA VAL A 854 -36.39 -36.65 28.42
C VAL A 854 -36.02 -35.34 27.73
N ARG A 855 -34.74 -35.17 27.43
CA ARG A 855 -34.20 -33.96 26.78
C ARG A 855 -33.23 -34.32 25.65
N PRO A 856 -32.83 -33.35 24.81
CA PRO A 856 -31.80 -33.58 23.80
C PRO A 856 -30.47 -34.00 24.44
N SER A 857 -29.72 -34.87 23.77
CA SER A 857 -28.35 -35.20 24.17
C SER A 857 -27.35 -34.28 23.46
N SER A 858 -26.32 -33.84 24.18
CA SER A 858 -25.15 -33.18 23.59
C SER A 858 -24.33 -34.09 22.67
N ARG A 859 -24.61 -35.41 22.68
CA ARG A 859 -24.01 -36.41 21.79
C ARG A 859 -24.51 -36.34 20.33
N GLY A 860 -25.52 -35.53 20.04
CA GLY A 860 -25.99 -35.25 18.68
C GLY A 860 -27.41 -35.76 18.37
N PRO A 861 -27.90 -35.54 17.13
CA PRO A 861 -29.33 -35.65 16.78
C PRO A 861 -29.90 -37.08 16.67
N SER A 862 -29.12 -38.10 17.04
CA SER A 862 -29.56 -39.51 17.14
C SER A 862 -29.51 -40.03 18.59
N TYR A 863 -29.46 -39.12 19.57
CA TYR A 863 -29.42 -39.43 20.99
C TYR A 863 -30.34 -38.49 21.76
N LEU A 864 -31.17 -39.06 22.64
CA LEU A 864 -31.87 -38.35 23.70
C LEU A 864 -31.24 -38.72 25.04
N THR A 865 -31.46 -37.93 26.08
CA THR A 865 -31.02 -38.25 27.44
C THR A 865 -32.21 -38.12 28.39
N LEU A 866 -32.63 -39.26 28.97
CA LEU A 866 -33.53 -39.31 30.12
C LEU A 866 -32.79 -38.77 31.35
N THR A 867 -33.47 -37.94 32.14
CA THR A 867 -32.99 -37.43 33.43
C THR A 867 -34.06 -37.71 34.49
N LEU A 868 -33.65 -38.32 35.60
CA LEU A 868 -34.50 -38.79 36.69
C LEU A 868 -34.03 -38.20 38.02
N LYS A 869 -34.93 -37.67 38.85
CA LYS A 869 -34.62 -37.34 40.24
C LYS A 869 -34.59 -38.62 41.08
N VAL A 870 -33.42 -39.01 41.57
CA VAL A 870 -33.27 -40.17 42.47
C VAL A 870 -33.50 -39.74 43.92
N TYR A 871 -32.97 -38.58 44.29
CA TYR A 871 -33.22 -37.94 45.58
C TYR A 871 -33.04 -36.43 45.43
N ASP A 872 -33.25 -35.68 46.51
CA ASP A 872 -32.90 -34.26 46.52
C ASP A 872 -31.38 -34.08 46.30
N GLY A 873 -31.03 -33.12 45.44
CA GLY A 873 -29.67 -32.91 44.94
C GLY A 873 -29.04 -34.07 44.13
N VAL A 874 -29.77 -35.16 43.82
CA VAL A 874 -29.21 -36.35 43.15
C VAL A 874 -30.03 -36.74 41.91
N TYR A 875 -29.49 -36.38 40.75
CA TYR A 875 -30.08 -36.66 39.44
C TYR A 875 -29.29 -37.73 38.69
N ALA A 876 -30.00 -38.64 38.03
CA ALA A 876 -29.42 -39.73 37.27
C ALA A 876 -29.80 -39.60 35.78
N HIS A 877 -28.80 -39.66 34.91
CA HIS A 877 -28.98 -39.49 33.46
C HIS A 877 -28.83 -40.81 32.70
N LYS A 878 -29.53 -40.99 31.59
CA LYS A 878 -29.41 -42.16 30.72
C LYS A 878 -29.59 -41.78 29.25
N ASP A 879 -28.59 -42.06 28.44
CA ASP A 879 -28.72 -41.92 26.99
C ASP A 879 -29.65 -42.99 26.40
N ILE A 880 -30.55 -42.54 25.54
CA ILE A 880 -31.43 -43.32 24.66
C ILE A 880 -30.88 -43.15 23.24
N VAL A 881 -30.59 -44.26 22.56
CA VAL A 881 -30.06 -44.24 21.18
C VAL A 881 -31.22 -44.37 20.19
N GLU A 882 -31.31 -43.47 19.21
CA GLU A 882 -32.41 -43.41 18.25
C GLU A 882 -32.03 -44.04 16.91
N GLY A 883 -32.72 -45.12 16.53
CA GLY A 883 -32.51 -45.84 15.27
C GLY A 883 -33.45 -45.40 14.14
N GLY A 884 -33.09 -45.75 12.89
CA GLY A 884 -33.98 -45.62 11.72
C GLY A 884 -34.16 -44.21 11.15
N LYS A 885 -33.24 -43.28 11.44
CA LYS A 885 -33.23 -41.91 10.89
C LYS A 885 -32.52 -41.83 9.54
N GLU A 886 -32.97 -40.92 8.67
CA GLU A 886 -32.48 -40.80 7.30
C GLU A 886 -31.60 -39.55 7.14
N HIS A 887 -30.28 -39.75 7.12
CA HIS A 887 -29.25 -38.68 7.10
C HIS A 887 -29.29 -37.72 5.89
N LYS A 888 -30.25 -37.89 4.95
CA LYS A 888 -30.44 -37.01 3.78
C LYS A 888 -31.39 -35.84 4.04
N ASP A 889 -32.23 -35.91 5.08
CA ASP A 889 -33.22 -34.87 5.40
C ASP A 889 -33.01 -34.37 6.83
N ILE A 890 -32.77 -33.06 6.95
CA ILE A 890 -32.58 -32.34 8.21
C ILE A 890 -33.84 -32.46 9.10
N THR A 891 -35.04 -32.45 8.52
CA THR A 891 -36.29 -32.58 9.27
C THR A 891 -36.46 -33.98 9.86
N SER A 892 -36.02 -35.03 9.15
CA SER A 892 -36.01 -36.41 9.70
C SER A 892 -35.03 -36.53 10.87
N LEU A 893 -33.87 -35.85 10.79
CA LEU A 893 -32.90 -35.82 11.88
C LEU A 893 -33.43 -35.09 13.12
N LEU A 894 -34.36 -34.14 12.99
CA LEU A 894 -34.94 -33.38 14.12
C LEU A 894 -36.14 -34.06 14.80
N ARG A 895 -36.81 -35.00 14.13
CA ARG A 895 -37.89 -35.83 14.70
C ARG A 895 -37.32 -36.99 15.54
N ILE A 896 -38.20 -37.71 16.25
CA ILE A 896 -37.83 -38.93 16.96
C ILE A 896 -37.46 -40.07 15.99
N GLY A 897 -36.58 -40.98 16.41
CA GLY A 897 -36.24 -42.18 15.64
C GLY A 897 -37.40 -43.18 15.51
N LYS A 898 -37.29 -44.11 14.56
CA LYS A 898 -38.27 -45.22 14.34
C LYS A 898 -38.13 -46.36 15.36
N THR A 899 -37.08 -46.31 16.19
CA THR A 899 -36.81 -47.23 17.32
C THR A 899 -35.96 -46.51 18.35
N LEU A 900 -36.18 -46.81 19.63
CA LEU A 900 -35.37 -46.33 20.75
C LEU A 900 -34.63 -47.51 21.40
N LYS A 901 -33.39 -47.29 21.86
CA LYS A 901 -32.59 -48.34 22.53
C LYS A 901 -31.96 -47.84 23.82
N ILE A 902 -32.07 -48.65 24.88
CA ILE A 902 -31.54 -48.34 26.21
C ILE A 902 -30.73 -49.53 26.72
N GLY A 903 -29.45 -49.57 26.34
CA GLY A 903 -28.62 -50.76 26.55
C GLY A 903 -28.93 -51.82 25.48
N GLU A 904 -29.34 -53.01 25.92
CA GLU A 904 -29.76 -54.11 25.04
C GLU A 904 -31.26 -54.10 24.74
N ASP A 905 -32.07 -53.49 25.63
CA ASP A 905 -33.52 -53.40 25.48
C ASP A 905 -33.90 -52.39 24.37
N THR A 906 -34.90 -52.75 23.55
CA THR A 906 -35.43 -51.95 22.42
C THR A 906 -36.91 -51.60 22.63
N PHE A 907 -37.27 -50.39 22.24
CA PHE A 907 -38.60 -49.80 22.44
C PHE A 907 -39.07 -49.11 21.15
N GLU A 908 -40.38 -49.02 20.93
CA GLU A 908 -40.99 -48.42 19.74
C GLU A 908 -41.08 -46.89 19.87
N ASP A 909 -41.55 -46.36 21.02
CA ASP A 909 -41.70 -44.93 21.29
C ASP A 909 -41.31 -44.53 22.73
N LEU A 910 -41.59 -43.28 23.12
CA LEU A 910 -41.27 -42.75 24.44
C LEU A 910 -42.21 -43.24 25.54
N ASP A 911 -43.47 -43.53 25.24
CA ASP A 911 -44.42 -44.02 26.24
C ASP A 911 -44.08 -45.47 26.63
N GLU A 912 -43.67 -46.29 25.68
CA GLU A 912 -43.14 -47.63 25.98
C GLU A 912 -41.83 -47.57 26.81
N VAL A 913 -40.98 -46.55 26.58
CA VAL A 913 -39.80 -46.30 27.45
C VAL A 913 -40.22 -45.93 28.88
N MET A 914 -41.27 -45.12 29.05
CA MET A 914 -41.79 -44.81 30.39
C MET A 914 -42.29 -46.10 31.07
N ASP A 915 -43.24 -46.79 30.44
CA ASP A 915 -43.94 -47.95 31.00
C ASP A 915 -43.01 -49.15 31.30
N ARG A 916 -42.07 -49.46 30.39
CA ARG A 916 -41.22 -50.66 30.51
C ARG A 916 -39.86 -50.43 31.16
N TYR A 917 -39.38 -49.18 31.26
CA TYR A 917 -38.05 -48.88 31.82
C TYR A 917 -38.10 -47.88 32.99
N VAL A 918 -38.87 -46.80 32.89
CA VAL A 918 -38.88 -45.75 33.93
C VAL A 918 -39.77 -46.15 35.11
N ASP A 919 -41.03 -46.50 34.87
CA ASP A 919 -42.00 -46.75 35.93
C ASP A 919 -41.64 -47.93 36.86
N PRO A 920 -41.12 -49.07 36.38
CA PRO A 920 -40.60 -50.13 37.24
C PRO A 920 -39.40 -49.66 38.09
N LEU A 921 -38.51 -48.86 37.49
CA LEU A 921 -37.34 -48.29 38.18
C LEU A 921 -37.78 -47.27 39.25
N VAL A 922 -38.81 -46.48 38.99
CA VAL A 922 -39.43 -45.54 39.95
C VAL A 922 -40.17 -46.28 41.07
N ALA A 923 -40.84 -47.39 40.77
CA ALA A 923 -41.47 -48.25 41.79
C ALA A 923 -40.41 -48.83 42.74
N HIS A 924 -39.30 -49.37 42.21
CA HIS A 924 -38.18 -49.85 43.02
C HIS A 924 -37.48 -48.72 43.80
N LEU A 925 -37.35 -47.52 43.22
CA LEU A 925 -36.85 -46.33 43.93
C LEU A 925 -37.73 -46.01 45.15
N LYS A 926 -39.05 -45.88 44.95
CA LYS A 926 -39.99 -45.56 46.01
C LYS A 926 -40.06 -46.67 47.08
N ALA A 927 -39.90 -47.94 46.69
CA ALA A 927 -39.78 -49.05 47.63
C ALA A 927 -38.53 -48.94 48.53
N MET A 928 -37.39 -48.50 47.99
CA MET A 928 -36.16 -48.32 48.79
C MET A 928 -36.25 -47.10 49.71
N LEU A 929 -36.78 -45.96 49.22
CA LEU A 929 -36.96 -44.74 50.02
C LEU A 929 -37.96 -44.92 51.19
N SER A 930 -38.88 -45.88 51.07
CA SER A 930 -39.87 -46.23 52.11
C SER A 930 -39.50 -47.45 52.95
N TYR A 931 -38.38 -48.13 52.67
CA TYR A 931 -37.99 -49.32 53.42
C TYR A 931 -37.62 -48.96 54.88
N ARG A 932 -38.08 -49.77 55.84
CA ARG A 932 -37.94 -49.59 57.30
C ARG A 932 -36.52 -49.38 57.85
N LYS A 933 -35.48 -49.66 57.05
CA LYS A 933 -34.06 -49.45 57.39
C LYS A 933 -33.35 -48.44 56.50
N PHE A 934 -34.10 -47.70 55.68
CA PHE A 934 -33.60 -46.51 55.00
C PHE A 934 -33.38 -45.37 56.01
N ARG A 935 -32.31 -44.58 55.82
CA ARG A 935 -31.97 -43.40 56.62
C ARG A 935 -31.73 -42.21 55.68
N LYS A 936 -32.24 -41.05 56.06
CA LYS A 936 -31.99 -39.76 55.40
C LYS A 936 -30.80 -39.07 56.08
N GLY A 937 -29.99 -38.36 55.29
CA GLY A 937 -28.80 -37.65 55.76
C GLY A 937 -27.61 -37.90 54.85
N THR A 938 -26.50 -37.19 55.08
CA THR A 938 -25.22 -37.48 54.40
C THR A 938 -24.61 -38.80 54.89
N LYS A 939 -23.63 -39.33 54.13
CA LYS A 939 -22.88 -40.55 54.48
C LYS A 939 -22.35 -40.53 55.92
N ALA A 940 -21.82 -39.39 56.37
CA ALA A 940 -21.27 -39.22 57.72
C ALA A 940 -22.36 -39.22 58.82
N GLU A 941 -23.50 -38.57 58.58
CA GLU A 941 -24.66 -38.60 59.50
C GLU A 941 -25.23 -40.01 59.62
N VAL A 942 -25.38 -40.70 58.48
CA VAL A 942 -25.90 -42.08 58.44
C VAL A 942 -24.96 -43.04 59.16
N ASP A 943 -23.64 -42.88 59.02
CA ASP A 943 -22.65 -43.65 59.77
C ASP A 943 -22.74 -43.38 61.27
N GLU A 944 -22.87 -42.12 61.72
CA GLU A 944 -22.91 -41.78 63.14
C GLU A 944 -24.20 -42.28 63.80
N LEU A 945 -25.35 -42.13 63.14
CA LEU A 945 -26.60 -42.76 63.57
C LEU A 945 -26.47 -44.28 63.70
N LEU A 946 -25.63 -44.91 62.86
CA LEU A 946 -25.37 -46.35 62.93
C LEU A 946 -24.36 -46.72 64.03
N ARG A 947 -23.36 -45.87 64.33
CA ARG A 947 -22.48 -46.02 65.51
C ARG A 947 -23.28 -45.93 66.82
N ILE A 948 -24.28 -45.04 66.88
CA ILE A 948 -25.21 -44.95 68.01
C ILE A 948 -26.08 -46.22 68.12
N GLU A 949 -26.69 -46.69 67.02
CA GLU A 949 -27.45 -47.96 67.05
C GLU A 949 -26.56 -49.17 67.42
N LYS A 950 -25.24 -49.11 67.14
CA LYS A 950 -24.26 -50.13 67.55
C LYS A 950 -23.85 -50.03 69.01
N SER A 951 -23.72 -48.83 69.59
CA SER A 951 -23.35 -48.66 71.00
C SER A 951 -24.49 -49.04 71.94
N GLU A 952 -25.74 -48.80 71.54
CA GLU A 952 -26.94 -49.31 72.23
C GLU A 952 -27.04 -50.85 72.19
N TYR A 953 -26.64 -51.48 71.08
CA TYR A 953 -26.75 -52.94 70.88
C TYR A 953 -25.42 -53.58 70.41
N PRO A 954 -24.36 -53.65 71.24
CA PRO A 954 -23.03 -54.09 70.80
C PRO A 954 -22.95 -55.47 70.16
N MET A 955 -23.78 -56.42 70.63
CA MET A 955 -23.85 -57.80 70.11
C MET A 955 -24.64 -57.91 68.79
N ARG A 956 -25.30 -56.84 68.33
CA ARG A 956 -26.09 -56.82 67.11
C ARG A 956 -25.24 -56.32 65.94
N ILE A 957 -25.43 -56.90 64.76
CA ILE A 957 -25.00 -56.26 63.52
C ILE A 957 -26.08 -55.26 63.10
N VAL A 958 -25.72 -53.99 63.09
CA VAL A 958 -26.60 -52.91 62.63
C VAL A 958 -26.29 -52.58 61.17
N TYR A 959 -27.35 -52.33 60.41
CA TYR A 959 -27.27 -51.93 59.00
C TYR A 959 -28.39 -50.95 58.64
N CYS A 960 -28.18 -50.18 57.59
CA CYS A 960 -29.13 -49.26 56.99
C CYS A 960 -28.86 -49.05 55.49
N PHE A 961 -29.85 -48.51 54.78
CA PHE A 961 -29.70 -48.02 53.41
C PHE A 961 -29.74 -46.48 53.40
N GLY A 962 -29.00 -45.86 52.49
CA GLY A 962 -29.01 -44.42 52.25
C GLY A 962 -28.78 -44.08 50.77
N ILE A 963 -28.65 -42.79 50.46
CA ILE A 963 -28.41 -42.30 49.09
C ILE A 963 -26.91 -42.26 48.78
N SER A 964 -26.53 -42.72 47.58
CA SER A 964 -25.19 -42.50 47.04
C SER A 964 -25.16 -41.19 46.24
N HIS A 965 -24.69 -40.11 46.87
CA HIS A 965 -24.37 -38.85 46.18
C HIS A 965 -23.15 -39.01 45.26
N GLU A 966 -22.26 -39.97 45.56
CA GLU A 966 -21.07 -40.32 44.76
C GLU A 966 -21.46 -40.97 43.42
N HIS A 967 -22.53 -41.77 43.40
CA HIS A 967 -22.94 -42.58 42.24
C HIS A 967 -24.48 -42.54 42.04
N PRO A 968 -25.01 -41.51 41.34
CA PRO A 968 -26.45 -41.36 41.12
C PRO A 968 -27.08 -42.56 40.41
N GLY A 969 -28.18 -43.10 40.97
CA GLY A 969 -28.76 -44.37 40.54
C GLY A 969 -28.26 -45.59 41.34
N THR A 970 -27.52 -45.37 42.43
CA THR A 970 -27.20 -46.39 43.44
C THR A 970 -27.63 -45.95 44.84
N PHE A 971 -27.90 -46.92 45.70
CA PHE A 971 -28.02 -46.75 47.15
C PHE A 971 -26.76 -47.23 47.83
N ILE A 972 -26.47 -46.68 49.01
CA ILE A 972 -25.38 -47.15 49.87
C ILE A 972 -25.97 -48.01 51.00
N LEU A 973 -25.46 -49.22 51.17
CA LEU A 973 -25.74 -50.11 52.30
C LEU A 973 -24.58 -49.97 53.29
N THR A 974 -24.82 -49.25 54.39
CA THR A 974 -23.86 -49.13 55.50
C THR A 974 -24.17 -50.18 56.56
N PHE A 975 -23.15 -50.88 57.07
CA PHE A 975 -23.28 -51.81 58.19
C PHE A 975 -22.05 -51.80 59.13
N ILE A 976 -22.26 -52.07 60.42
CA ILE A 976 -21.17 -52.21 61.41
C ILE A 976 -21.21 -53.63 61.98
N ARG A 977 -20.18 -54.43 61.64
CA ARG A 977 -19.99 -55.78 62.16
C ARG A 977 -19.34 -55.74 63.56
N SER A 978 -18.09 -55.27 63.62
CA SER A 978 -17.32 -55.07 64.85
C SER A 978 -17.37 -53.60 65.33
N THR A 979 -16.51 -52.75 64.78
CA THR A 979 -16.29 -51.35 65.20
C THR A 979 -16.50 -50.35 64.07
N ASN A 980 -15.91 -50.59 62.90
CA ASN A 980 -15.94 -49.65 61.78
C ASN A 980 -17.19 -49.85 60.91
N PRO A 981 -17.81 -48.78 60.37
CA PRO A 981 -18.80 -48.90 59.31
C PRO A 981 -18.13 -49.40 58.02
N HIS A 982 -18.86 -50.27 57.32
CA HIS A 982 -18.52 -50.81 56.01
C HIS A 982 -19.62 -50.38 55.05
N HIS A 983 -19.26 -50.00 53.82
CA HIS A 983 -20.22 -49.58 52.79
C HIS A 983 -20.17 -50.50 51.58
N GLU A 984 -21.33 -50.87 51.04
CA GLU A 984 -21.46 -51.51 49.74
C GLU A 984 -22.55 -50.83 48.91
N TYR A 985 -22.42 -50.81 47.58
CA TYR A 985 -23.39 -50.13 46.70
C TYR A 985 -24.43 -51.11 46.14
N VAL A 986 -25.68 -50.67 46.10
CA VAL A 986 -26.81 -51.37 45.49
C VAL A 986 -27.25 -50.59 44.25
N GLY A 987 -27.11 -51.18 43.07
CA GLY A 987 -27.56 -50.59 41.80
C GLY A 987 -29.07 -50.71 41.62
N LEU A 988 -29.74 -49.61 41.26
CA LEU A 988 -31.17 -49.58 40.97
C LEU A 988 -31.42 -49.85 39.48
N TYR A 989 -32.19 -50.90 39.13
CA TYR A 989 -32.55 -51.26 37.76
C TYR A 989 -34.08 -51.42 37.60
N PRO A 990 -34.63 -51.44 36.37
CA PRO A 990 -36.05 -51.76 36.12
C PRO A 990 -36.44 -53.21 36.47
N LYS A 991 -35.44 -54.09 36.67
CA LYS A 991 -35.58 -55.51 37.05
C LYS A 991 -35.21 -55.73 38.53
N GLY A 992 -35.42 -54.71 39.38
CA GLY A 992 -35.07 -54.72 40.80
C GLY A 992 -33.65 -54.23 41.13
N PHE A 993 -33.09 -54.74 42.22
CA PHE A 993 -31.86 -54.27 42.83
C PHE A 993 -30.67 -55.18 42.50
N LYS A 994 -29.53 -54.58 42.15
CA LYS A 994 -28.27 -55.27 41.85
C LYS A 994 -27.29 -55.14 43.01
N PHE A 995 -26.90 -56.27 43.61
CA PHE A 995 -26.00 -56.31 44.76
C PHE A 995 -25.06 -57.53 44.66
N ARG A 996 -23.77 -57.34 44.95
CA ARG A 996 -22.71 -58.37 44.82
C ARG A 996 -22.85 -59.24 43.54
N LYS A 997 -22.99 -58.58 42.39
CA LYS A 997 -23.21 -59.17 41.04
C LYS A 997 -24.52 -59.95 40.82
N ARG A 998 -25.39 -60.11 41.83
CA ARG A 998 -26.72 -60.74 41.69
C ARG A 998 -27.83 -59.70 41.53
N MET A 999 -28.98 -60.12 40.97
CA MET A 999 -30.21 -59.34 40.87
C MET A 999 -31.23 -59.83 41.91
N PHE A 1000 -32.01 -58.91 42.47
CA PHE A 1000 -33.04 -59.17 43.47
C PHE A 1000 -34.31 -58.37 43.13
N GLU A 1001 -35.44 -59.06 42.96
CA GLU A 1001 -36.73 -58.46 42.59
C GLU A 1001 -37.28 -57.52 43.68
N ASP A 1002 -37.00 -57.84 44.95
CA ASP A 1002 -37.44 -57.09 46.12
C ASP A 1002 -36.30 -56.88 47.14
N ILE A 1003 -36.53 -55.98 48.10
CA ILE A 1003 -35.53 -55.56 49.09
C ILE A 1003 -35.33 -56.63 50.16
N ASP A 1004 -36.40 -57.33 50.58
CA ASP A 1004 -36.31 -58.31 51.65
C ASP A 1004 -35.51 -59.56 51.23
N ARG A 1005 -35.54 -59.97 49.94
CA ARG A 1005 -34.61 -60.98 49.40
C ARG A 1005 -33.17 -60.50 49.36
N LEU A 1006 -32.92 -59.25 48.98
CA LEU A 1006 -31.58 -58.64 49.02
C LEU A 1006 -31.04 -58.61 50.45
N VAL A 1007 -31.87 -58.22 51.42
CA VAL A 1007 -31.54 -58.17 52.85
C VAL A 1007 -31.34 -59.57 53.43
N ALA A 1008 -32.17 -60.55 53.08
CA ALA A 1008 -32.00 -61.94 53.50
C ALA A 1008 -30.75 -62.59 52.90
N TYR A 1009 -30.36 -62.22 51.67
CA TYR A 1009 -29.09 -62.60 51.08
C TYR A 1009 -27.92 -61.95 51.83
N PHE A 1010 -27.94 -60.63 52.01
CA PHE A 1010 -26.92 -59.89 52.76
C PHE A 1010 -26.69 -60.46 54.16
N GLN A 1011 -27.75 -60.75 54.92
CA GLN A 1011 -27.65 -61.33 56.26
C GLN A 1011 -27.05 -62.74 56.30
N ARG A 1012 -27.21 -63.54 55.24
CA ARG A 1012 -26.61 -64.89 55.13
C ARG A 1012 -25.17 -64.87 54.64
N HIS A 1013 -24.79 -63.83 53.89
CA HIS A 1013 -23.51 -63.70 53.21
C HIS A 1013 -22.63 -62.60 53.81
N ILE A 1014 -22.87 -62.21 55.06
CA ILE A 1014 -22.17 -61.09 55.70
C ILE A 1014 -20.71 -61.41 56.07
N ASP A 1015 -20.42 -62.69 56.35
CA ASP A 1015 -19.08 -63.21 56.62
C ASP A 1015 -18.45 -63.90 55.38
N ASP A 1016 -19.07 -63.82 54.20
CA ASP A 1016 -18.40 -64.15 52.93
C ASP A 1016 -17.14 -63.26 52.82
N PRO A 1017 -15.95 -63.82 52.56
CA PRO A 1017 -14.74 -63.02 52.45
C PRO A 1017 -14.85 -62.03 51.29
N GLN A 1018 -14.58 -60.75 51.57
CA GLN A 1018 -14.42 -59.75 50.52
C GLN A 1018 -13.24 -60.17 49.63
N HIS A 1019 -13.50 -60.40 48.34
CA HIS A 1019 -12.44 -60.53 47.36
C HIS A 1019 -11.66 -59.21 47.33
N ASP A 1020 -10.33 -59.26 47.54
CA ASP A 1020 -9.47 -58.08 47.71
C ASP A 1020 -9.40 -57.16 46.46
N SER A 1021 -10.44 -56.36 46.32
CA SER A 1021 -10.46 -55.05 45.70
C SER A 1021 -11.74 -54.36 46.15
N ALA A 1022 -11.63 -53.30 46.95
CA ALA A 1022 -12.74 -52.35 47.06
C ALA A 1022 -13.09 -51.92 45.62
N PRO A 1023 -14.36 -52.07 45.18
CA PRO A 1023 -14.67 -51.97 43.77
C PRO A 1023 -14.29 -50.57 43.28
N SER A 1024 -13.30 -50.50 42.37
CA SER A 1024 -12.78 -49.24 41.87
C SER A 1024 -13.90 -48.39 41.28
N ILE A 1025 -13.73 -47.06 41.27
CA ILE A 1025 -14.73 -46.11 40.75
C ILE A 1025 -15.19 -46.50 39.32
N ARG A 1026 -14.30 -47.04 38.48
CA ARG A 1026 -14.63 -47.60 37.16
C ARG A 1026 -15.58 -48.82 37.21
N SER A 1027 -15.42 -49.69 38.20
CA SER A 1027 -16.21 -50.91 38.36
C SER A 1027 -17.58 -50.67 39.01
N VAL A 1028 -17.70 -49.75 39.98
CA VAL A 1028 -19.01 -49.35 40.51
C VAL A 1028 -19.81 -48.62 39.44
N ALA A 1029 -19.17 -47.73 38.66
CA ALA A 1029 -19.77 -47.08 37.49
C ALA A 1029 -20.19 -48.04 36.36
N ALA A 1030 -19.78 -49.32 36.41
CA ALA A 1030 -20.26 -50.38 35.51
C ALA A 1030 -21.43 -51.20 36.10
N MET A 1031 -21.82 -50.96 37.36
CA MET A 1031 -22.99 -51.57 38.01
C MET A 1031 -24.20 -50.64 38.11
N VAL A 1032 -24.16 -49.45 37.49
CA VAL A 1032 -25.27 -48.48 37.45
C VAL A 1032 -25.86 -48.45 36.04
N PRO A 1033 -27.19 -48.55 35.85
CA PRO A 1033 -27.78 -48.44 34.52
C PRO A 1033 -27.86 -46.99 34.06
N MET A 1034 -28.04 -46.04 34.98
CA MET A 1034 -27.95 -44.59 34.74
C MET A 1034 -26.48 -44.16 34.90
N ARG A 1035 -25.98 -43.24 34.06
CA ARG A 1035 -24.59 -42.79 34.07
C ARG A 1035 -24.49 -41.31 33.70
N SER A 1036 -24.03 -40.48 34.63
CA SER A 1036 -23.67 -39.09 34.35
C SER A 1036 -22.45 -39.01 33.43
N PRO A 1037 -22.42 -38.09 32.44
CA PRO A 1037 -21.21 -37.81 31.67
C PRO A 1037 -20.07 -37.37 32.59
N ALA A 1038 -18.84 -37.81 32.31
CA ALA A 1038 -17.68 -37.40 33.10
C ALA A 1038 -17.34 -35.92 32.82
N THR A 1039 -17.35 -35.10 33.86
CA THR A 1039 -16.78 -33.75 33.81
C THR A 1039 -15.25 -33.84 33.63
N GLY A 1040 -14.74 -33.22 32.57
CA GLY A 1040 -13.32 -33.27 32.21
C GLY A 1040 -12.46 -32.39 33.09
N GLY A 1041 -12.20 -32.82 34.33
CA GLY A 1041 -11.21 -32.18 35.19
C GLY A 1041 -9.79 -32.37 34.64
N SER A 1042 -9.19 -31.30 34.13
CA SER A 1042 -7.80 -31.31 33.67
C SER A 1042 -6.87 -30.96 34.82
N SER A 1043 -6.01 -31.91 35.24
CA SER A 1043 -5.02 -31.70 36.30
C SER A 1043 -3.67 -32.27 35.89
N GLY A 1044 -2.76 -31.38 35.49
CA GLY A 1044 -1.38 -31.65 35.09
C GLY A 1044 -0.76 -30.32 34.64
N GLY A 1045 0.26 -29.75 35.28
CA GLY A 1045 1.19 -30.33 36.25
C GLY A 1045 2.40 -30.88 35.52
N TRP A 1046 3.50 -30.12 35.53
CA TRP A 1046 4.76 -30.47 34.86
C TRP A 1046 5.67 -31.28 35.81
N GLY A 1047 6.50 -32.14 35.21
CA GLY A 1047 7.33 -33.13 35.91
C GLY A 1047 6.96 -34.55 35.44
N ASP A 1048 7.90 -35.47 35.17
CA ASP A 1048 9.36 -35.38 35.30
C ASP A 1048 10.08 -36.16 34.17
N SER A 1049 11.39 -36.24 34.30
CA SER A 1049 12.42 -36.60 33.32
C SER A 1049 12.64 -38.12 33.18
N THR A 1050 13.33 -38.49 32.09
CA THR A 1050 14.22 -39.67 31.94
C THR A 1050 13.67 -41.10 32.15
N ASN A 1051 13.89 -41.92 31.10
CA ASN A 1051 14.48 -43.27 31.05
C ASN A 1051 14.40 -44.19 32.31
N ASN A 1052 14.19 -45.51 32.18
CA ASN A 1052 14.77 -46.38 31.14
C ASN A 1052 14.04 -47.74 30.93
N ASP A 1053 14.55 -48.52 29.97
CA ASP A 1053 14.61 -50.00 29.90
C ASP A 1053 13.45 -50.88 29.38
N SER A 1054 13.59 -51.22 28.08
CA SER A 1054 13.90 -52.60 27.61
C SER A 1054 12.81 -53.70 27.48
N GLY A 1055 13.12 -54.74 26.66
CA GLY A 1055 12.46 -56.07 26.63
C GLY A 1055 11.03 -56.11 26.07
N TRP A 1056 10.73 -56.32 24.78
CA TRP A 1056 11.24 -57.27 23.76
C TRP A 1056 11.06 -58.77 24.07
N ARG A 1057 10.29 -59.44 23.17
CA ARG A 1057 10.11 -60.89 22.93
C ARG A 1057 9.22 -61.67 23.93
N GLY A 1058 8.43 -62.62 23.40
CA GLY A 1058 7.55 -63.46 24.23
C GLY A 1058 6.40 -64.15 23.50
N HIS A 1059 6.68 -64.67 22.31
CA HIS A 1059 5.84 -65.56 21.50
C HIS A 1059 4.81 -66.44 22.23
N SER A 1060 3.56 -66.42 21.76
CA SER A 1060 2.97 -67.61 21.13
C SER A 1060 1.96 -67.19 20.06
N MET A 1061 1.76 -68.02 19.03
CA MET A 1061 0.77 -67.80 17.96
C MET A 1061 -0.21 -68.96 17.92
N ASP A 1062 -1.47 -68.66 17.63
CA ASP A 1062 -2.34 -69.58 16.91
C ASP A 1062 -3.01 -68.87 15.72
N ARG A 1063 -3.10 -69.61 14.62
CA ARG A 1063 -3.66 -69.27 13.30
C ARG A 1063 -4.88 -70.19 13.07
N ASP A 1064 -5.80 -70.00 12.12
CA ASP A 1064 -6.04 -69.01 11.06
C ASP A 1064 -7.56 -69.05 10.75
N ARG A 1065 -8.11 -68.00 10.11
CA ARG A 1065 -9.33 -68.02 9.24
C ARG A 1065 -9.57 -66.61 8.70
N THR A 1066 -9.41 -66.25 7.42
CA THR A 1066 -9.51 -66.90 6.09
C THR A 1066 -10.93 -67.10 5.51
N SER A 1067 -11.20 -66.29 4.47
CA SER A 1067 -12.01 -66.55 3.26
C SER A 1067 -13.54 -66.70 3.32
N THR A 1068 -14.16 -66.24 2.23
CA THR A 1068 -15.60 -66.28 1.88
C THR A 1068 -16.01 -67.58 1.16
N PRO A 1069 -17.32 -67.91 1.12
CA PRO A 1069 -17.86 -68.97 0.26
C PRO A 1069 -18.65 -68.44 -0.97
N GLY A 1070 -17.96 -68.36 -2.12
CA GLY A 1070 -18.44 -68.89 -3.41
C GLY A 1070 -19.59 -68.24 -4.22
N SER A 1071 -19.25 -67.74 -5.43
CA SER A 1071 -20.06 -67.94 -6.65
C SER A 1071 -19.24 -67.97 -7.96
N ARG A 1072 -18.91 -69.19 -8.42
CA ARG A 1072 -18.63 -69.67 -9.81
C ARG A 1072 -17.71 -68.89 -10.79
N THR A 1073 -16.64 -69.59 -11.21
CA THR A 1073 -16.06 -69.75 -12.59
C THR A 1073 -15.57 -68.53 -13.40
N GLY A 1074 -14.41 -68.54 -14.10
CA GLY A 1074 -13.31 -69.53 -14.18
C GLY A 1074 -12.57 -69.53 -15.56
N ARG A 1075 -11.23 -69.66 -15.57
CA ARG A 1075 -10.28 -69.55 -16.74
C ARG A 1075 -10.26 -68.14 -17.41
N GLY A 1076 -9.23 -67.71 -18.14
CA GLY A 1076 -7.88 -68.26 -18.39
C GLY A 1076 -7.15 -67.58 -19.57
N ASP A 1077 -5.81 -67.60 -19.54
CA ASP A 1077 -4.84 -67.53 -20.66
C ASP A 1077 -4.52 -66.24 -21.50
N TYR A 1078 -3.19 -65.98 -21.57
CA TYR A 1078 -2.32 -65.47 -22.66
C TYR A 1078 -2.34 -64.05 -23.30
N ARG A 1079 -1.13 -63.43 -23.21
CA ARG A 1079 -0.30 -62.75 -24.26
C ARG A 1079 -0.59 -61.30 -24.75
N ASN A 1080 0.52 -60.56 -24.85
CA ASN A 1080 0.84 -59.34 -25.64
C ASN A 1080 -0.04 -58.06 -25.42
N GLY A 1081 0.45 -56.84 -25.67
CA GLY A 1081 1.85 -56.41 -25.85
C GLY A 1081 2.09 -55.37 -26.96
N GLY A 1082 2.66 -54.21 -26.59
CA GLY A 1082 3.52 -53.37 -27.44
C GLY A 1082 2.90 -52.27 -28.30
N GLY A 1083 3.30 -51.01 -28.04
CA GLY A 1083 3.26 -49.88 -29.01
C GLY A 1083 1.91 -49.16 -29.19
N ARG A 1084 1.86 -48.01 -29.89
CA ARG A 1084 2.94 -47.09 -30.33
C ARG A 1084 2.33 -45.73 -30.79
N ASP A 1085 3.18 -44.69 -30.84
CA ASP A 1085 3.03 -43.42 -31.59
C ASP A 1085 1.87 -42.46 -31.19
N GLY A 1086 2.02 -41.13 -31.43
CA GLY A 1086 0.89 -40.18 -31.29
C GLY A 1086 1.12 -38.76 -30.70
N HIS A 1087 2.19 -38.03 -31.03
CA HIS A 1087 2.12 -36.54 -31.03
C HIS A 1087 1.27 -36.07 -32.25
N PRO A 1088 0.78 -34.80 -32.37
CA PRO A 1088 1.12 -33.59 -31.59
C PRO A 1088 -0.07 -32.63 -31.24
N SER A 1089 0.28 -31.47 -30.65
CA SER A 1089 -0.35 -30.13 -30.82
C SER A 1089 -1.72 -29.80 -30.17
N GLY A 1090 -1.91 -28.50 -29.86
CA GLY A 1090 -3.23 -27.93 -29.50
C GLY A 1090 -3.20 -26.79 -28.47
N MET A 1091 -3.10 -25.53 -28.90
CA MET A 1091 -3.42 -24.36 -28.05
C MET A 1091 -4.94 -24.21 -27.88
N PRO A 1092 -5.45 -23.79 -26.69
CA PRO A 1092 -6.84 -23.39 -26.52
C PRO A 1092 -7.03 -21.86 -26.33
N ARG A 1093 -7.63 -21.20 -27.33
CA ARG A 1093 -8.33 -19.89 -27.25
C ARG A 1093 -9.37 -19.84 -28.39
N PRO A 1094 -10.50 -19.13 -28.27
CA PRO A 1094 -11.49 -19.16 -27.18
C PRO A 1094 -12.93 -19.36 -27.75
N TYR A 1095 -13.98 -19.02 -26.98
CA TYR A 1095 -15.43 -19.02 -27.32
C TYR A 1095 -16.16 -20.36 -27.48
N GLY A 1096 -17.49 -20.36 -27.27
CA GLY A 1096 -18.36 -21.33 -27.96
C GLY A 1096 -19.77 -21.55 -27.40
N GLY A 1097 -19.91 -22.42 -26.40
CA GLY A 1097 -21.16 -22.65 -25.64
C GLY A 1097 -22.29 -23.49 -26.28
N ARG A 1098 -23.25 -23.86 -25.41
CA ARG A 1098 -24.58 -24.52 -25.62
C ARG A 1098 -24.63 -26.04 -25.92
N GLY A 1099 -25.32 -26.78 -25.01
CA GLY A 1099 -25.72 -28.19 -25.19
C GLY A 1099 -26.78 -28.66 -24.16
N ARG A 1100 -28.06 -28.54 -24.51
CA ARG A 1100 -29.33 -28.88 -23.80
C ARG A 1100 -29.33 -30.20 -22.97
N GLY A 1101 -30.18 -30.42 -21.95
CA GLY A 1101 -31.30 -29.63 -21.39
C GLY A 1101 -32.32 -30.50 -20.59
N ARG A 1102 -33.58 -30.03 -20.47
CA ARG A 1102 -34.74 -30.52 -19.65
C ARG A 1102 -34.80 -29.95 -18.20
N GLY A 1103 -35.93 -29.39 -17.70
CA GLY A 1103 -37.11 -28.87 -18.41
C GLY A 1103 -38.40 -28.68 -17.58
N SER A 1104 -39.06 -27.51 -17.73
CA SER A 1104 -40.41 -27.14 -17.23
C SER A 1104 -40.60 -27.07 -15.70
N TYR A 1105 -41.55 -26.32 -15.10
CA TYR A 1105 -42.76 -25.60 -15.54
C TYR A 1105 -43.05 -24.43 -14.55
N ASN A 1106 -43.88 -23.38 -14.74
CA ASN A 1106 -44.67 -22.80 -15.86
C ASN A 1106 -45.13 -21.34 -15.45
N SER A 1107 -45.85 -20.64 -16.34
CA SER A 1107 -46.57 -19.34 -16.18
C SER A 1107 -45.73 -18.04 -16.18
N GLY A 1108 -46.16 -16.95 -16.84
CA GLY A 1108 -47.26 -16.84 -17.81
C GLY A 1108 -47.55 -15.42 -18.34
N ARG A 1109 -47.79 -15.30 -19.66
CA ARG A 1109 -48.04 -14.05 -20.47
C ARG A 1109 -46.79 -13.15 -20.60
N GLY A 1110 -46.51 -12.49 -21.73
CA GLY A 1110 -47.25 -12.26 -22.99
C GLY A 1110 -47.45 -10.74 -23.19
N ASN A 1111 -47.21 -10.11 -24.34
CA ASN A 1111 -47.20 -10.58 -25.74
C ASN A 1111 -46.17 -9.73 -26.58
N SER A 1112 -45.44 -10.31 -27.56
CA SER A 1112 -45.67 -10.22 -29.03
C SER A 1112 -45.58 -8.81 -29.67
N SER A 1113 -44.98 -8.57 -30.85
CA SER A 1113 -44.21 -9.44 -31.78
C SER A 1113 -43.76 -8.65 -33.03
N SER A 1114 -42.64 -9.07 -33.65
CA SER A 1114 -42.35 -8.97 -35.11
C SER A 1114 -42.22 -7.56 -35.74
N ASN A 1115 -41.66 -7.35 -36.94
CA ASN A 1115 -41.23 -8.31 -37.96
C ASN A 1115 -39.96 -7.88 -38.74
N ASP A 1116 -39.51 -8.75 -39.64
CA ASP A 1116 -38.30 -8.64 -40.45
C ASP A 1116 -38.54 -7.96 -41.84
N ARG A 1117 -37.49 -7.35 -42.42
CA ARG A 1117 -37.22 -7.10 -43.87
C ARG A 1117 -38.00 -6.08 -44.76
N GLN A 1118 -37.17 -5.29 -45.46
CA GLN A 1118 -37.11 -5.01 -46.92
C GLN A 1118 -38.10 -4.07 -47.67
N ASP A 1119 -37.44 -3.19 -48.44
CA ASP A 1119 -37.65 -2.75 -49.84
C ASP A 1119 -38.77 -1.75 -50.30
N SER A 1120 -38.27 -0.67 -50.91
CA SER A 1120 -38.74 0.06 -52.12
C SER A 1120 -40.03 0.92 -52.17
N ASP A 1121 -39.81 2.24 -52.11
CA ASP A 1121 -39.97 3.21 -53.23
C ASP A 1121 -41.36 3.86 -53.57
N TYR A 1122 -41.27 4.99 -54.29
CA TYR A 1122 -42.29 5.94 -54.80
C TYR A 1122 -43.05 6.78 -53.74
N GLY A 1123 -43.15 8.12 -53.85
CA GLY A 1123 -42.51 9.07 -54.78
C GLY A 1123 -43.16 10.48 -54.71
N THR A 1124 -42.56 11.49 -55.37
CA THR A 1124 -43.20 12.48 -56.28
C THR A 1124 -42.22 13.65 -56.59
N GLN A 1125 -42.36 14.29 -57.76
CA GLN A 1125 -41.40 15.22 -58.39
C GLN A 1125 -41.54 16.69 -57.95
N LYS A 1126 -40.42 17.46 -57.96
CA LYS A 1126 -40.32 18.71 -58.77
C LYS A 1126 -38.88 19.27 -58.95
N TRP A 1127 -38.51 19.44 -60.23
CA TRP A 1127 -37.61 20.42 -60.88
C TRP A 1127 -36.80 21.43 -60.01
N GLY A 1128 -35.50 21.69 -60.25
CA GLY A 1128 -34.52 21.08 -61.17
C GLY A 1128 -33.35 22.02 -61.60
N ALA A 1129 -32.24 21.46 -62.12
CA ALA A 1129 -31.07 22.11 -62.77
C ALA A 1129 -30.17 23.02 -61.86
N LYS A 1130 -28.91 23.42 -62.14
CA LYS A 1130 -27.73 23.02 -62.99
C LYS A 1130 -26.58 24.01 -62.56
N ASP A 1131 -25.26 23.85 -62.70
CA ASP A 1131 -24.25 22.85 -63.16
C ASP A 1131 -22.88 23.23 -62.52
N GLY A 1132 -21.84 22.37 -62.55
CA GLY A 1132 -20.42 22.81 -62.53
C GLY A 1132 -19.45 22.17 -61.51
N ASP A 1133 -18.17 22.10 -61.89
CA ASP A 1133 -17.02 21.49 -61.18
C ASP A 1133 -16.32 22.40 -60.14
N ASP A 1134 -15.40 21.77 -59.38
CA ASP A 1134 -14.19 22.30 -58.70
C ASP A 1134 -14.28 23.34 -57.55
N GLY A 1135 -13.48 23.11 -56.51
CA GLY A 1135 -13.18 24.11 -55.45
C GLY A 1135 -12.81 23.52 -54.08
N TRP A 1136 -11.85 24.12 -53.37
CA TRP A 1136 -11.38 23.68 -52.04
C TRP A 1136 -11.96 24.51 -50.87
N SER A 1137 -12.05 23.85 -49.70
CA SER A 1137 -11.82 24.36 -48.33
C SER A 1137 -12.97 24.79 -47.38
N SER A 1138 -12.75 24.45 -46.09
CA SER A 1138 -13.17 25.15 -44.85
C SER A 1138 -14.59 25.00 -44.21
N PHE A 1139 -14.70 24.05 -43.25
CA PHE A 1139 -15.46 24.12 -41.96
C PHE A 1139 -17.02 24.28 -42.00
N PRO A 1140 -17.79 24.18 -40.88
CA PRO A 1140 -17.47 23.90 -39.45
C PRO A 1140 -18.36 22.85 -38.71
N GLY A 1141 -17.94 22.43 -37.49
CA GLY A 1141 -18.82 22.45 -36.28
C GLY A 1141 -19.44 21.17 -35.67
N ALA A 1142 -19.28 21.02 -34.32
CA ALA A 1142 -20.17 20.33 -33.34
C ALA A 1142 -20.26 18.77 -33.37
N LYS A 1143 -20.57 18.01 -32.30
CA LYS A 1143 -20.73 18.22 -30.82
C LYS A 1143 -20.77 16.84 -30.09
N VAL A 1144 -20.84 16.83 -28.73
CA VAL A 1144 -21.13 15.66 -27.82
C VAL A 1144 -19.97 14.65 -27.65
N GLN A 1145 -19.72 13.95 -26.54
CA GLN A 1145 -19.64 14.22 -25.07
C GLN A 1145 -19.57 12.86 -24.34
N ASN A 1146 -18.66 12.67 -23.37
CA ASN A 1146 -18.97 12.21 -21.99
C ASN A 1146 -17.74 11.84 -21.16
N SER A 1147 -17.57 12.51 -20.01
CA SER A 1147 -16.85 12.04 -18.82
C SER A 1147 -17.45 12.72 -17.57
N PRO A 1148 -17.67 12.01 -16.45
CA PRO A 1148 -17.82 12.63 -15.13
C PRO A 1148 -16.43 12.96 -14.54
N GLY A 1149 -16.27 13.82 -13.55
CA GLY A 1149 -17.26 14.64 -12.84
C GLY A 1149 -16.70 15.12 -11.50
N ARG A 1150 -16.08 16.31 -11.47
CA ARG A 1150 -15.63 17.00 -10.25
C ARG A 1150 -16.38 18.32 -10.08
N GLU A 1151 -16.64 18.68 -8.83
CA GLU A 1151 -17.37 19.90 -8.46
C GLU A 1151 -16.42 21.12 -8.44
N ALA A 1152 -16.97 22.32 -8.65
CA ALA A 1152 -16.19 23.53 -8.88
C ALA A 1152 -16.74 24.75 -8.11
N PHE A 1153 -15.83 25.59 -7.60
CA PHE A 1153 -16.15 26.87 -6.96
C PHE A 1153 -16.57 27.94 -8.01
N PRO A 1154 -17.56 28.80 -7.72
CA PRO A 1154 -17.91 29.95 -8.56
C PRO A 1154 -17.26 31.26 -8.07
N GLY A 1155 -16.47 31.97 -8.88
CA GLY A 1155 -15.63 33.08 -8.35
C GLY A 1155 -15.36 34.32 -9.21
N GLY A 1156 -15.95 34.48 -10.40
CA GLY A 1156 -15.64 35.61 -11.29
C GLY A 1156 -15.98 36.99 -10.71
N TRP A 1157 -15.07 37.96 -10.83
CA TRP A 1157 -15.32 39.38 -10.54
C TRP A 1157 -15.75 40.12 -11.82
N GLY A 1158 -16.97 40.65 -11.83
CA GLY A 1158 -17.45 41.58 -12.88
C GLY A 1158 -17.27 43.05 -12.48
N GLY A 1159 -17.33 43.94 -13.47
CA GLY A 1159 -17.30 45.40 -13.30
C GLY A 1159 -18.46 46.11 -14.02
N GLY A 1160 -18.57 47.42 -13.83
CA GLY A 1160 -19.52 48.34 -14.47
C GLY A 1160 -19.12 49.79 -14.17
N GLY A 1161 -19.64 50.80 -14.87
CA GLY A 1161 -20.61 50.77 -15.97
C GLY A 1161 -20.90 52.19 -16.51
N SER A 1162 -22.04 52.38 -17.19
CA SER A 1162 -22.49 53.61 -17.88
C SER A 1162 -21.64 54.02 -19.12
N GLY A 1163 -22.19 54.72 -20.12
CA GLY A 1163 -23.61 55.04 -20.37
C GLY A 1163 -23.84 56.05 -21.50
N SER A 1164 -24.83 55.75 -22.38
CA SER A 1164 -25.49 56.66 -23.33
C SER A 1164 -24.72 57.30 -24.51
N GLY A 1165 -25.24 57.09 -25.74
CA GLY A 1165 -25.41 58.18 -26.71
C GLY A 1165 -24.75 58.05 -28.10
N GLY A 1166 -25.58 58.04 -29.16
CA GLY A 1166 -25.22 58.47 -30.51
C GLY A 1166 -24.71 57.39 -31.49
N GLY A 1167 -25.30 57.35 -32.69
CA GLY A 1167 -24.68 56.76 -33.90
C GLY A 1167 -23.99 57.84 -34.74
N GLY A 1168 -23.38 57.57 -35.89
CA GLY A 1168 -23.26 56.33 -36.67
C GLY A 1168 -22.80 56.67 -38.11
N TRP A 1169 -22.77 55.69 -39.03
CA TRP A 1169 -22.28 55.83 -40.43
C TRP A 1169 -20.78 56.16 -40.54
N GLY A 1170 -19.98 55.78 -41.55
CA GLY A 1170 -20.08 54.81 -42.64
C GLY A 1170 -18.64 54.33 -42.98
N SER A 1171 -18.42 53.12 -43.52
CA SER A 1171 -18.45 52.75 -44.95
C SER A 1171 -17.23 53.21 -45.78
N GLY A 1172 -16.66 52.30 -46.58
CA GLY A 1172 -15.35 52.42 -47.26
C GLY A 1172 -14.17 52.11 -46.34
N GLY A 1173 -13.03 51.60 -46.81
CA GLY A 1173 -12.58 51.13 -48.14
C GLY A 1173 -11.08 50.79 -48.00
N ASP A 1174 -10.62 49.57 -48.27
CA ASP A 1174 -10.30 49.00 -49.59
C ASP A 1174 -8.91 49.47 -50.12
N GLY A 1175 -8.08 48.53 -50.56
CA GLY A 1175 -6.64 48.71 -50.86
C GLY A 1175 -5.73 48.85 -49.61
N GLY A 1176 -4.63 48.11 -49.42
CA GLY A 1176 -4.06 47.01 -50.18
C GLY A 1176 -2.80 47.37 -50.99
N TRP A 1177 -1.79 46.48 -50.94
CA TRP A 1177 -0.60 46.42 -51.83
C TRP A 1177 0.29 47.69 -51.82
N GLY A 1178 1.40 47.70 -51.06
CA GLY A 1178 2.70 47.20 -51.56
C GLY A 1178 3.73 48.35 -51.52
N GLY A 1179 5.03 48.17 -51.75
CA GLY A 1179 5.77 46.93 -52.00
C GLY A 1179 7.16 47.26 -52.59
N GLY A 1180 8.22 47.14 -51.79
CA GLY A 1180 9.60 47.52 -52.20
C GLY A 1180 9.85 49.04 -52.20
N SER A 1181 11.08 49.52 -52.47
CA SER A 1181 12.38 48.81 -52.50
C SER A 1181 13.53 49.81 -52.69
N GLY A 1182 14.65 49.61 -51.99
CA GLY A 1182 15.90 50.38 -52.14
C GLY A 1182 15.93 51.70 -51.36
N GLY A 1183 17.10 52.26 -51.06
CA GLY A 1183 18.45 51.71 -51.30
C GLY A 1183 19.51 52.82 -51.40
N ALA A 1184 20.77 52.50 -51.06
CA ALA A 1184 21.93 53.41 -50.96
C ALA A 1184 21.76 54.55 -49.92
N ALA A 1185 22.59 54.67 -48.88
CA ALA A 1185 24.06 54.76 -48.80
C ALA A 1185 24.59 56.15 -49.19
N ASP A 1186 24.93 56.92 -48.15
CA ASP A 1186 26.14 57.74 -47.98
C ASP A 1186 26.10 58.33 -46.55
N SER A 1187 27.17 58.73 -45.86
CA SER A 1187 28.56 58.26 -45.74
C SER A 1187 29.27 59.37 -44.93
N GLY A 1188 29.48 59.17 -43.63
CA GLY A 1188 30.33 60.04 -42.79
C GLY A 1188 29.85 61.50 -42.61
N ASN A 1189 30.63 62.38 -41.95
CA ASN A 1189 31.78 62.10 -41.07
C ASN A 1189 31.99 63.27 -40.09
N ALA A 1190 32.60 62.96 -38.92
CA ALA A 1190 33.03 63.88 -37.85
C ALA A 1190 31.93 64.75 -37.18
N GLY A 1191 32.05 65.15 -35.90
CA GLY A 1191 33.06 64.80 -34.89
C GLY A 1191 33.60 66.04 -34.16
N THR A 1192 33.91 65.90 -32.86
CA THR A 1192 34.63 66.86 -31.99
C THR A 1192 33.92 68.22 -31.71
N ASP A 1193 34.04 68.86 -30.53
CA ASP A 1193 34.55 68.38 -29.24
C ASP A 1193 34.08 69.18 -28.01
N ILE A 1194 34.28 68.57 -26.84
CA ILE A 1194 34.58 69.14 -25.51
C ILE A 1194 33.81 70.40 -25.02
N GLY A 1195 33.08 70.23 -23.91
CA GLY A 1195 32.70 71.31 -22.99
C GLY A 1195 32.69 70.82 -21.53
N ASN A 1196 33.63 71.29 -20.70
CA ASN A 1196 33.88 70.78 -19.34
C ASN A 1196 33.89 71.90 -18.29
N SER A 1197 33.14 71.75 -17.18
CA SER A 1197 33.45 72.32 -15.85
C SER A 1197 32.43 71.88 -14.78
N SER A 1198 32.71 72.15 -13.51
CA SER A 1198 32.04 71.59 -12.30
C SER A 1198 31.81 72.67 -11.22
N TRP A 1199 31.15 72.31 -10.09
CA TRP A 1199 30.99 72.96 -8.75
C TRP A 1199 29.51 72.86 -8.26
N GLY A 1200 29.16 72.74 -6.96
CA GLY A 1200 29.93 72.45 -5.73
C GLY A 1200 29.22 72.81 -4.39
N GLY A 1201 29.35 71.95 -3.33
CA GLY A 1201 29.19 72.28 -1.89
C GLY A 1201 27.77 72.48 -1.28
N SER A 1202 27.57 72.73 0.04
CA SER A 1202 28.35 72.38 1.28
C SER A 1202 27.63 72.78 2.60
N LYS A 1203 27.70 71.95 3.69
CA LYS A 1203 27.48 72.27 5.14
C LYS A 1203 26.03 72.65 5.59
N ARG A 1204 25.53 72.55 6.86
CA ARG A 1204 25.95 72.13 8.25
C ARG A 1204 24.66 71.98 9.15
N SER A 1205 24.64 71.72 10.48
CA SER A 1205 24.95 70.50 11.28
C SER A 1205 24.70 70.69 12.83
N SER A 1206 23.85 69.92 13.55
CA SER A 1206 23.87 69.85 15.05
C SER A 1206 22.92 68.84 15.77
N ALA A 1207 23.30 68.45 17.00
CA ALA A 1207 22.52 67.97 18.17
C ALA A 1207 21.99 66.50 18.28
N GLN A 1208 21.63 66.09 19.51
CA GLN A 1208 21.40 64.71 20.06
C GLN A 1208 20.14 64.68 20.98
N PRO A 1209 19.52 63.52 21.36
CA PRO A 1209 20.00 62.55 22.40
C PRO A 1209 19.95 61.05 21.97
N GLN A 1210 20.79 60.13 22.49
CA GLN A 1210 20.61 59.19 23.65
C GLN A 1210 19.31 58.32 23.62
N SER A 1211 19.30 57.01 23.93
CA SER A 1211 20.31 55.99 24.34
C SER A 1211 19.78 54.55 24.05
N GLY A 1212 20.51 53.43 24.12
CA GLY A 1212 21.95 53.17 24.34
C GLY A 1212 22.28 51.65 24.53
N SER A 1213 23.58 51.29 24.61
CA SER A 1213 24.18 49.96 24.95
C SER A 1213 23.87 48.73 24.06
N GLY A 1214 24.80 47.79 23.83
CA GLY A 1214 26.23 47.72 24.16
C GLY A 1214 26.84 46.30 24.06
N GLY A 1215 28.16 46.19 23.83
CA GLY A 1215 28.92 44.92 23.67
C GLY A 1215 29.11 44.50 22.20
N TRP A 1216 30.29 44.17 21.65
CA TRP A 1216 31.44 43.31 22.06
C TRP A 1216 31.19 41.81 21.83
N SER A 1217 32.14 40.98 21.35
CA SER A 1217 33.45 41.20 20.66
C SER A 1217 34.10 39.84 20.31
N GLY A 1218 34.87 39.76 19.21
CA GLY A 1218 35.66 38.56 18.83
C GLY A 1218 34.98 37.72 17.74
N SER A 1219 35.67 37.12 16.75
CA SER A 1219 36.92 36.33 16.72
C SER A 1219 36.72 34.84 17.09
N SER A 1220 37.30 33.86 16.38
CA SER A 1220 38.05 33.92 15.11
C SER A 1220 38.40 32.51 14.57
N GLY A 1221 38.15 32.26 13.28
CA GLY A 1221 38.89 31.30 12.44
C GLY A 1221 38.81 29.80 12.78
N GLY A 1222 39.56 28.99 12.03
CA GLY A 1222 39.77 27.56 12.27
C GLY A 1222 39.07 26.63 11.28
N GLY A 1223 39.73 26.31 10.17
CA GLY A 1223 39.35 25.18 9.31
C GLY A 1223 40.02 23.87 9.75
N GLY A 1224 39.55 22.75 9.21
CA GLY A 1224 40.09 21.41 9.44
C GLY A 1224 39.02 20.37 9.08
N GLY A 1225 39.30 19.53 8.09
CA GLY A 1225 38.33 18.55 7.60
C GLY A 1225 38.41 17.19 8.29
N TRP A 1226 37.34 16.41 8.10
CA TRP A 1226 37.37 15.00 7.69
C TRP A 1226 36.25 14.79 6.66
#